data_AF-A0A2E6YTW5-F1
#
_entry.id   AF-A0A2E6YTW5-F1
#
_cell.length_a   1.000
_cell.length_b   1.000
_cell.length_c   1.000
_cell.angle_alpha   90.00
_cell.angle_beta   90.00
_cell.angle_gamma   90.00
#
_symmetry.space_group_name_H-M   'P 1'
#
loop_
_entity.id
_entity.type
_entity.pdbx_description
1 polymer ?
#
loop_
_entity_poly.entity_id
_entity_poly.type
_entity_poly.pdbx_seq_one_letter_code
_entity_poly.pdbx_strand_id
1 'polypeptide(L)'
;MENAFFNASAQVQPGQRGHYPFVDFELLKQQFLGHPDAFLFNDHFSHVAFKIGEHVSRLWNPSSGGRIYNAVGFVVDKLDTLMQSQTGEIKYLLSLQQDMYIPLMLYMEKHDTSDEHLCEDAGFGAPIEQLMPSPKLAYHEGMLPDHVVDLMKCSFWSDNGKMSPIVHLLSKSTPQRCQIRSLTMIMLNYCKVHDHVFEFVLHALKCSMLGAYRGCKRPPLRIRKKIYEVFSKMSRKSFLVFMQSRHQQLLFFTIKEYLIFATKHIPALREELIVRYKWEDFEQRVTSTMDSVRAMLSEDDIMAFVGVERFLTSINRMQPHLYRPRKHAFCRVLMHECEHHDDLLGLASGRHQHFDLMYQMLIREPLKPMPLEWLSLFNVSKDTIQKMIGFQKTYNTTGSRSTIRAFIGGLKREEFEIVRALARAYDRKINVRMFTLPTHITVRQIQALRQMHNVRDGEELHHTIGTTLICMECQQFKGFVAYRTAKKIHNIHAYGQARVLVDDNDGKMYCGKRCDKVDKKRHTESYEWEVAVDACEKEMRKSAKERRKEEMNSLCASIELQKISLIGNVLQFYGSLYTICPQCGNFMKYNPKHMYNGFFCGCCMENGHLFRTVRCEWCRSRQHLENIQVRGTRESIYLCKSCHKPWIRNASSVLDVSIIRKGLREKWKRLQSI
;
A
#
# COMPACT_ATOMS: atom_id res chain seq x y z
N MET A 1 0.73 18.58 28.68
CA MET A 1 0.28 18.67 27.27
C MET A 1 1.10 17.69 26.43
N GLU A 2 1.13 16.40 26.82
CA GLU A 2 2.12 15.39 26.35
C GLU A 2 1.53 14.00 26.09
N ASN A 3 0.20 13.82 26.12
CA ASN A 3 -0.44 12.50 26.00
C ASN A 3 -1.03 12.17 24.61
N ALA A 4 -0.57 12.82 23.53
CA ALA A 4 -1.16 12.64 22.20
C ALA A 4 -0.37 11.76 21.21
N PHE A 5 0.80 11.22 21.57
CA PHE A 5 1.71 10.60 20.58
C PHE A 5 2.07 9.11 20.78
N PHE A 6 1.53 8.41 21.79
CA PHE A 6 1.98 7.05 22.14
C PHE A 6 0.92 5.93 22.20
N ASN A 7 -0.21 6.04 21.49
CA ASN A 7 -1.20 4.95 21.42
C ASN A 7 -1.25 4.19 20.08
N ALA A 8 -0.15 4.14 19.32
CA ALA A 8 -0.07 3.38 18.06
C ALA A 8 0.28 1.88 18.24
N SER A 9 0.25 1.36 19.47
CA SER A 9 0.60 -0.04 19.75
C SER A 9 -0.16 -0.61 20.96
N ALA A 10 -1.50 -0.55 20.91
CA ALA A 10 -2.34 -1.36 21.79
C ALA A 10 -2.65 -2.70 21.11
N GLN A 11 -2.44 -3.79 21.85
CA GLN A 11 -2.54 -5.18 21.37
C GLN A 11 -3.93 -5.48 20.77
N VAL A 12 -3.94 -6.03 19.56
CA VAL A 12 -5.12 -6.57 18.89
C VAL A 12 -5.63 -7.78 19.68
N GLN A 13 -6.85 -7.70 20.23
CA GLN A 13 -7.56 -8.92 20.60
C GLN A 13 -7.91 -9.71 19.32
N PRO A 14 -7.60 -11.01 19.26
CA PRO A 14 -7.86 -11.81 18.07
C PRO A 14 -9.37 -11.98 17.86
N GLY A 15 -9.95 -11.24 16.91
CA GLY A 15 -11.36 -11.44 16.51
C GLY A 15 -12.06 -10.22 15.90
N GLN A 16 -11.66 -9.00 16.25
CA GLN A 16 -12.28 -7.78 15.69
C GLN A 16 -11.43 -7.20 14.57
N ARG A 17 -11.86 -7.44 13.33
CA ARG A 17 -11.24 -6.93 12.08
C ARG A 17 -11.95 -5.69 11.51
N GLY A 18 -12.49 -4.84 12.38
CA GLY A 18 -13.03 -3.53 11.98
C GLY A 18 -11.96 -2.45 12.19
N HIS A 19 -12.02 -1.36 11.43
CA HIS A 19 -11.27 -0.16 11.78
C HIS A 19 -11.76 0.32 13.15
N TYR A 20 -10.97 0.10 14.20
CA TYR A 20 -11.24 0.65 15.53
C TYR A 20 -11.32 2.20 15.46
N PRO A 21 -12.18 2.83 16.29
CA PRO A 21 -13.16 3.80 15.81
C PRO A 21 -12.58 5.20 15.62
N PHE A 22 -12.89 5.81 14.47
CA PHE A 22 -12.62 7.22 14.17
C PHE A 22 -13.88 8.09 14.20
N VAL A 23 -15.03 7.59 14.66
CA VAL A 23 -16.23 8.43 14.79
C VAL A 23 -16.27 8.99 16.19
N ASP A 24 -15.72 10.19 16.33
CA ASP A 24 -15.66 10.89 17.60
C ASP A 24 -16.93 11.73 17.81
N PHE A 25 -17.93 11.13 18.45
CA PHE A 25 -19.15 11.84 18.81
C PHE A 25 -18.94 12.85 19.96
N GLU A 26 -17.80 12.85 20.66
CA GLU A 26 -17.48 13.89 21.64
C GLU A 26 -17.32 15.26 20.98
N LEU A 27 -16.91 15.28 19.70
CA LEU A 27 -16.87 16.52 18.92
C LEU A 27 -18.24 17.18 18.83
N LEU A 28 -19.35 16.42 18.74
CA LEU A 28 -20.70 17.00 18.77
C LEU A 28 -21.01 17.62 20.13
N LYS A 29 -20.65 16.94 21.23
CA LYS A 29 -20.86 17.47 22.59
C LYS A 29 -20.11 18.78 22.80
N GLN A 30 -18.86 18.84 22.33
CA GLN A 30 -18.04 20.05 22.40
C GLN A 30 -18.60 21.17 21.53
N GLN A 31 -18.96 20.85 20.27
CA GLN A 31 -19.49 21.81 19.31
C GLN A 31 -20.80 22.45 19.77
N PHE A 32 -21.65 21.68 20.45
CA PHE A 32 -22.96 22.13 20.93
C PHE A 32 -22.96 22.48 22.42
N LEU A 33 -21.80 22.60 23.07
CA LEU A 33 -21.74 23.02 24.47
C LEU A 33 -22.31 24.43 24.63
N GLY A 34 -23.34 24.58 25.48
CA GLY A 34 -24.06 25.85 25.66
C GLY A 34 -25.09 26.17 24.57
N HIS A 35 -25.25 25.33 23.55
CA HIS A 35 -26.31 25.47 22.55
C HIS A 35 -27.68 25.05 23.15
N PRO A 36 -28.81 25.64 22.72
CA PRO A 36 -30.14 25.22 23.17
C PRO A 36 -30.42 23.73 22.97
N ASP A 37 -29.85 23.13 21.92
CA ASP A 37 -29.96 21.71 21.60
C ASP A 37 -28.84 20.84 22.18
N ALA A 38 -28.03 21.34 23.12
CA ALA A 38 -26.94 20.59 23.75
C ALA A 38 -27.41 19.28 24.42
N PHE A 39 -28.65 19.28 24.94
CA PHE A 39 -29.25 18.13 25.60
C PHE A 39 -29.39 16.91 24.66
N LEU A 40 -29.44 17.12 23.34
CA LEU A 40 -29.48 16.01 22.36
C LEU A 40 -28.21 15.15 22.36
N PHE A 41 -27.08 15.71 22.82
CA PHE A 41 -25.78 15.06 22.80
C PHE A 41 -25.26 14.71 24.20
N ASN A 42 -25.69 15.47 25.21
CA ASN A 42 -25.21 15.34 26.59
C ASN A 42 -26.13 14.53 27.50
N ASP A 43 -27.44 14.55 27.25
CA ASP A 43 -28.41 13.87 28.10
C ASP A 43 -28.64 12.43 27.65
N HIS A 44 -28.98 11.57 28.62
CA HIS A 44 -29.45 10.23 28.31
C HIS A 44 -30.81 10.29 27.58
N PHE A 45 -31.06 9.38 26.64
CA PHE A 45 -32.27 9.40 25.82
C PHE A 45 -33.57 9.36 26.65
N SER A 46 -33.58 8.65 27.78
CA SER A 46 -34.73 8.67 28.71
C SER A 46 -35.05 10.08 29.24
N HIS A 47 -34.03 10.87 29.60
CA HIS A 47 -34.24 12.25 30.05
C HIS A 47 -34.76 13.12 28.92
N VAL A 48 -34.27 12.91 27.70
CA VAL A 48 -34.76 13.59 26.51
C VAL A 48 -36.24 13.28 26.31
N ALA A 49 -36.65 12.01 26.43
CA ALA A 49 -38.04 11.59 26.28
C ALA A 49 -38.99 12.19 27.33
N PHE A 50 -38.54 12.43 28.57
CA PHE A 50 -39.34 13.09 29.60
C PHE A 50 -39.42 14.61 29.45
N LYS A 51 -38.42 15.25 28.85
CA LYS A 51 -38.34 16.71 28.71
C LYS A 51 -39.16 17.25 27.53
N ILE A 52 -39.38 16.44 26.50
CA ILE A 52 -40.02 16.88 25.25
C ILE A 52 -41.54 16.82 25.39
N GLY A 53 -42.22 17.94 25.13
CA GLY A 53 -43.68 18.00 25.01
C GLY A 53 -44.19 17.37 23.70
N GLU A 54 -45.50 17.33 23.49
CA GLU A 54 -46.07 16.77 22.25
C GLU A 54 -45.49 17.47 20.99
N HIS A 55 -44.95 16.66 20.08
CA HIS A 55 -44.27 17.08 18.86
C HIS A 55 -44.67 16.16 17.71
N VAL A 56 -45.36 16.72 16.72
CA VAL A 56 -45.68 15.99 15.50
C VAL A 56 -44.49 16.03 14.57
N SER A 57 -43.79 14.90 14.47
CA SER A 57 -42.60 14.74 13.65
C SER A 57 -42.89 14.93 12.15
N ARG A 58 -42.04 15.69 11.47
CA ARG A 58 -42.15 15.98 10.02
C ARG A 58 -41.47 14.90 9.19
N LEU A 59 -40.39 14.31 9.69
CA LEU A 59 -39.59 13.33 8.95
C LEU A 59 -40.01 11.89 9.20
N TRP A 60 -40.66 11.62 10.33
CA TRP A 60 -41.05 10.27 10.70
C TRP A 60 -42.30 10.29 11.57
N ASN A 61 -43.45 9.95 10.98
CA ASN A 61 -44.73 9.91 11.68
C ASN A 61 -45.49 8.59 11.45
N PRO A 62 -45.15 7.47 12.09
CA PRO A 62 -46.05 6.33 12.19
C PRO A 62 -47.32 6.69 12.96
N SER A 63 -48.42 6.08 12.55
CA SER A 63 -49.81 6.46 12.83
C SER A 63 -50.25 6.47 14.31
N SER A 64 -49.41 6.00 15.23
CA SER A 64 -49.73 5.69 16.64
C SER A 64 -48.43 5.70 17.48
N GLY A 65 -48.40 6.41 18.62
CA GLY A 65 -47.27 6.28 19.54
C GLY A 65 -47.35 7.10 20.83
N GLY A 66 -46.60 6.67 21.84
CA GLY A 66 -46.49 7.30 23.16
C GLY A 66 -45.36 8.34 23.27
N ARG A 67 -44.82 8.53 24.48
CA ARG A 67 -43.75 9.49 24.76
C ARG A 67 -42.42 9.11 24.11
N ILE A 68 -42.07 7.82 24.09
CA ILE A 68 -40.81 7.36 23.48
C ILE A 68 -40.83 7.67 21.99
N TYR A 69 -41.99 7.40 21.37
CA TYR A 69 -42.25 7.72 19.98
C TYR A 69 -42.08 9.22 19.67
N ASN A 70 -42.78 10.05 20.44
CA ASN A 70 -42.70 11.51 20.35
C ASN A 70 -41.25 12.01 20.46
N ALA A 71 -40.48 11.45 21.39
CA ALA A 71 -39.09 11.81 21.60
C ALA A 71 -38.19 11.45 20.40
N VAL A 72 -38.31 10.25 19.85
CA VAL A 72 -37.54 9.85 18.66
C VAL A 72 -37.85 10.78 17.48
N GLY A 73 -39.14 11.05 17.22
CA GLY A 73 -39.56 11.96 16.15
C GLY A 73 -38.98 13.37 16.32
N PHE A 74 -39.08 13.93 17.52
CA PHE A 74 -38.49 15.23 17.85
C PHE A 74 -36.97 15.26 17.65
N VAL A 75 -36.24 14.27 18.17
CA VAL A 75 -34.78 14.24 18.05
C VAL A 75 -34.35 14.16 16.58
N VAL A 76 -35.01 13.31 15.80
CA VAL A 76 -34.71 13.14 14.36
C VAL A 76 -34.95 14.43 13.57
N ASP A 77 -36.06 15.14 13.83
CA ASP A 77 -36.37 16.44 13.20
C ASP A 77 -35.38 17.53 13.60
N LYS A 78 -34.99 17.57 14.89
CA LYS A 78 -34.00 18.51 15.38
C LYS A 78 -32.63 18.27 14.79
N LEU A 79 -32.18 17.02 14.71
CA LEU A 79 -30.94 16.66 14.04
C LEU A 79 -30.96 17.08 12.57
N ASP A 80 -32.08 16.92 11.87
CA ASP A 80 -32.20 17.40 10.47
C ASP A 80 -32.09 18.92 10.36
N THR A 81 -32.78 19.64 11.23
CA THR A 81 -32.70 21.11 11.30
C THR A 81 -31.26 21.57 11.53
N LEU A 82 -30.56 20.93 12.47
CA LEU A 82 -29.14 21.21 12.73
C LEU A 82 -28.29 20.91 11.49
N MET A 83 -28.47 19.76 10.83
CA MET A 83 -27.72 19.38 9.62
C MET A 83 -27.85 20.38 8.46
N GLN A 84 -28.95 21.13 8.35
CA GLN A 84 -29.15 22.15 7.31
C GLN A 84 -28.23 23.36 7.53
N SER A 85 -27.89 23.68 8.79
CA SER A 85 -27.00 24.79 9.17
C SER A 85 -25.52 24.43 9.22
N GLN A 86 -25.17 23.14 9.17
CA GLN A 86 -23.81 22.65 9.36
C GLN A 86 -23.15 22.17 8.06
N THR A 87 -21.82 22.07 8.06
CA THR A 87 -21.02 21.54 6.93
C THR A 87 -19.92 20.60 7.43
N GLY A 88 -19.23 19.92 6.50
CA GLY A 88 -18.06 19.10 6.81
C GLY A 88 -18.32 17.97 7.81
N GLU A 89 -17.39 17.79 8.76
CA GLU A 89 -17.41 16.70 9.74
C GLU A 89 -18.61 16.78 10.70
N ILE A 90 -19.00 17.99 11.14
CA ILE A 90 -20.15 18.15 12.06
C ILE A 90 -21.44 17.66 11.40
N LYS A 91 -21.69 18.05 10.13
CA LYS A 91 -22.84 17.56 9.38
C LYS A 91 -22.81 16.03 9.22
N TYR A 92 -21.63 15.47 8.96
CA TYR A 92 -21.45 14.02 8.87
C TYR A 92 -21.80 13.32 10.19
N LEU A 93 -21.26 13.79 11.31
CA LEU A 93 -21.53 13.23 12.63
C LEU A 93 -23.01 13.36 13.03
N LEU A 94 -23.65 14.51 12.78
CA LEU A 94 -25.09 14.69 13.00
C LEU A 94 -25.92 13.69 12.20
N SER A 95 -25.52 13.42 10.96
CA SER A 95 -26.23 12.44 10.12
C SER A 95 -26.07 11.00 10.60
N LEU A 96 -24.90 10.65 11.18
CA LEU A 96 -24.70 9.36 11.82
C LEU A 96 -25.48 9.26 13.13
N GLN A 97 -25.56 10.34 13.91
CA GLN A 97 -26.39 10.43 15.10
C GLN A 97 -27.86 10.17 14.76
N GLN A 98 -28.37 10.78 13.68
CA GLN A 98 -29.74 10.54 13.20
C GLN A 98 -29.95 9.06 12.82
N ASP A 99 -28.95 8.42 12.21
CA ASP A 99 -29.02 7.00 11.82
C ASP A 99 -29.00 6.03 13.01
N MET A 100 -28.53 6.44 14.20
CA MET A 100 -28.59 5.60 15.41
C MET A 100 -30.03 5.26 15.82
N TYR A 101 -31.00 6.09 15.43
CA TYR A 101 -32.41 5.91 15.74
C TYR A 101 -33.13 4.98 14.74
N ILE A 102 -32.55 4.73 13.56
CA ILE A 102 -33.21 3.96 12.49
C ILE A 102 -33.63 2.55 12.95
N PRO A 103 -32.80 1.76 13.65
CA PRO A 103 -33.21 0.43 14.10
C PRO A 103 -34.43 0.45 15.02
N LEU A 104 -34.49 1.40 15.95
CA LEU A 104 -35.64 1.59 16.83
C LEU A 104 -36.89 2.01 16.03
N MET A 105 -36.74 2.96 15.10
CA MET A 105 -37.85 3.39 14.24
C MET A 105 -38.45 2.24 13.42
N LEU A 106 -37.60 1.39 12.84
CA LEU A 106 -38.04 0.21 12.07
C LEU A 106 -38.75 -0.83 12.94
N TYR A 107 -38.30 -0.99 14.19
CA TYR A 107 -38.96 -1.89 15.14
C TYR A 107 -40.37 -1.38 15.49
N MET A 108 -40.49 -0.09 15.82
CA MET A 108 -41.78 0.54 16.17
C MET A 108 -42.79 0.45 15.02
N GLU A 109 -42.36 0.71 13.79
CA GLU A 109 -43.22 0.61 12.60
C GLU A 109 -43.73 -0.80 12.31
N LYS A 110 -42.94 -1.82 12.64
CA LYS A 110 -43.29 -3.21 12.36
C LYS A 110 -44.24 -3.80 13.40
N HIS A 111 -44.16 -3.32 14.64
CA HIS A 111 -44.81 -3.95 15.79
C HIS A 111 -45.95 -3.12 16.39
N ASP A 112 -46.24 -1.92 15.86
CA ASP A 112 -47.29 -1.00 16.35
C ASP A 112 -47.26 -0.85 17.88
N THR A 113 -46.08 -0.46 18.38
CA THR A 113 -45.70 -0.63 19.79
C THR A 113 -46.16 0.54 20.66
N SER A 114 -46.80 0.25 21.79
CA SER A 114 -46.98 1.22 22.87
C SER A 114 -45.66 1.42 23.66
N ASP A 115 -45.61 2.46 24.51
CA ASP A 115 -44.46 2.69 25.38
C ASP A 115 -44.26 1.52 26.37
N GLU A 116 -45.34 0.89 26.83
CA GLU A 116 -45.30 -0.28 27.70
C GLU A 116 -44.62 -1.45 27.00
N HIS A 117 -44.99 -1.75 25.75
CA HIS A 117 -44.37 -2.82 24.96
C HIS A 117 -42.87 -2.59 24.75
N LEU A 118 -42.45 -1.34 24.52
CA LEU A 118 -41.04 -1.01 24.35
C LEU A 118 -40.22 -1.17 25.63
N CYS A 119 -40.86 -1.04 26.79
CA CYS A 119 -40.24 -1.17 28.11
C CYS A 119 -40.41 -2.57 28.73
N GLU A 120 -41.24 -3.44 28.16
CA GLU A 120 -41.47 -4.78 28.66
C GLU A 120 -40.27 -5.69 28.39
N ASP A 121 -39.69 -6.24 29.46
CA ASP A 121 -38.63 -7.24 29.37
C ASP A 121 -39.22 -8.66 29.37
N ALA A 122 -39.22 -9.30 28.20
CA ALA A 122 -39.65 -10.68 28.01
C ALA A 122 -38.55 -11.73 28.33
N GLY A 123 -37.51 -11.36 29.07
CA GLY A 123 -36.40 -12.24 29.49
C GLY A 123 -35.13 -12.12 28.64
N PHE A 124 -35.09 -11.18 27.69
CA PHE A 124 -33.93 -10.90 26.83
C PHE A 124 -33.50 -9.42 26.87
N GLY A 125 -34.06 -8.63 27.78
CA GLY A 125 -33.95 -7.17 27.82
C GLY A 125 -35.09 -6.50 27.05
N ALA A 126 -35.52 -5.33 27.50
CA ALA A 126 -36.60 -4.58 26.85
C ALA A 126 -36.18 -4.11 25.45
N PRO A 127 -37.10 -4.05 24.45
CA PRO A 127 -36.77 -3.58 23.10
C PRO A 127 -36.05 -2.23 23.06
N ILE A 128 -36.44 -1.29 23.94
CA ILE A 128 -35.82 0.03 24.03
C ILE A 128 -34.36 -0.03 24.50
N GLU A 129 -33.99 -1.00 25.33
CA GLU A 129 -32.61 -1.19 25.81
C GLU A 129 -31.72 -1.79 24.73
N GLN A 130 -32.26 -2.78 23.99
CA GLN A 130 -31.53 -3.45 22.90
C GLN A 130 -31.30 -2.52 21.70
N LEU A 131 -32.30 -1.68 21.39
CA LEU A 131 -32.29 -0.77 20.24
C LEU A 131 -31.99 0.66 20.63
N MET A 132 -31.52 0.89 21.86
CA MET A 132 -31.15 2.21 22.36
C MET A 132 -30.16 2.86 21.38
N PRO A 133 -30.43 4.10 20.90
CA PRO A 133 -29.56 4.80 19.98
C PRO A 133 -28.11 4.82 20.48
N SER A 134 -27.22 4.20 19.72
CA SER A 134 -25.80 4.12 20.08
C SER A 134 -24.91 4.16 18.84
N PRO A 135 -23.64 4.60 18.98
CA PRO A 135 -22.68 4.62 17.87
C PRO A 135 -22.53 3.29 17.13
N LYS A 136 -22.79 2.17 17.82
CA LYS A 136 -22.69 0.82 17.24
C LYS A 136 -23.82 0.50 16.25
N LEU A 137 -24.94 1.21 16.34
CA LEU A 137 -26.12 1.00 15.50
C LEU A 137 -26.08 1.80 14.19
N ALA A 138 -25.33 2.92 14.17
CA ALA A 138 -25.13 3.71 12.97
C ALA A 138 -24.03 3.10 12.10
N TYR A 139 -24.35 2.74 10.87
CA TYR A 139 -23.40 2.21 9.91
C TYR A 139 -22.51 3.32 9.33
N HIS A 140 -21.19 3.18 9.47
CA HIS A 140 -20.19 4.15 9.04
C HIS A 140 -18.98 3.47 8.35
N GLU A 141 -18.13 4.27 7.69
CA GLU A 141 -16.96 3.77 6.93
C GLU A 141 -15.94 2.97 7.78
N GLY A 142 -15.90 3.19 9.09
CA GLY A 142 -15.05 2.43 10.02
C GLY A 142 -15.51 0.99 10.26
N MET A 143 -16.76 0.65 9.91
CA MET A 143 -17.27 -0.72 9.97
C MET A 143 -16.92 -1.55 8.73
N LEU A 144 -16.24 -0.96 7.74
CA LEU A 144 -15.78 -1.67 6.55
C LEU A 144 -14.64 -2.63 6.87
N PRO A 145 -14.54 -3.77 6.16
CA PRO A 145 -13.37 -4.66 6.27
C PRO A 145 -12.06 -3.93 5.93
N ASP A 146 -11.03 -4.14 6.75
CA ASP A 146 -9.72 -3.52 6.57
C ASP A 146 -8.93 -4.18 5.43
N HIS A 147 -9.00 -3.54 4.26
CA HIS A 147 -8.18 -3.85 3.09
C HIS A 147 -7.30 -2.67 2.69
N VAL A 148 -7.03 -1.72 3.60
CA VAL A 148 -6.19 -0.56 3.32
C VAL A 148 -4.80 -1.02 2.89
N VAL A 149 -4.19 -1.96 3.63
CA VAL A 149 -2.86 -2.51 3.30
C VAL A 149 -2.82 -3.24 1.94
N ASP A 150 -3.96 -3.76 1.48
CA ASP A 150 -4.07 -4.45 0.20
C ASP A 150 -3.96 -3.50 -1.00
N LEU A 151 -4.17 -2.19 -0.82
CA LEU A 151 -3.97 -1.19 -1.88
C LEU A 151 -2.53 -1.19 -2.40
N MET A 152 -1.54 -1.42 -1.53
CA MET A 152 -0.13 -1.48 -1.93
C MET A 152 0.20 -2.68 -2.82
N LYS A 153 -0.69 -3.69 -2.87
CA LYS A 153 -0.57 -4.87 -3.75
C LYS A 153 -1.34 -4.69 -5.05
N CYS A 154 -2.14 -3.63 -5.18
CA CYS A 154 -2.94 -3.40 -6.37
C CYS A 154 -2.05 -3.01 -7.56
N SER A 155 -2.55 -3.27 -8.76
CA SER A 155 -1.88 -3.00 -10.03
C SER A 155 -1.79 -1.50 -10.38
N PHE A 156 -1.61 -0.59 -9.43
CA PHE A 156 -1.34 0.82 -9.74
C PHE A 156 -0.15 0.93 -10.70
N TRP A 157 0.95 0.22 -10.42
CA TRP A 157 2.22 0.41 -11.14
C TRP A 157 2.53 -0.66 -12.19
N SER A 158 2.18 -1.91 -11.92
CA SER A 158 2.50 -3.05 -12.78
C SER A 158 1.61 -4.25 -12.50
N ASP A 159 1.32 -5.03 -13.53
CA ASP A 159 0.50 -6.24 -13.46
C ASP A 159 1.35 -7.50 -13.26
N ASN A 160 1.93 -7.68 -12.08
CA ASN A 160 2.80 -8.82 -11.84
C ASN A 160 2.33 -9.65 -10.65
N GLY A 161 1.68 -10.78 -10.93
CA GLY A 161 1.49 -11.88 -9.98
C GLY A 161 0.06 -12.40 -9.83
N LYS A 162 -0.07 -13.54 -9.13
CA LYS A 162 -1.36 -14.04 -8.63
C LYS A 162 -1.83 -13.09 -7.53
N MET A 163 -2.88 -12.33 -7.79
CA MET A 163 -3.51 -11.44 -6.83
C MET A 163 -4.47 -12.21 -5.93
N SER A 164 -4.62 -11.77 -4.67
CA SER A 164 -5.77 -12.22 -3.88
C SER A 164 -7.07 -11.70 -4.52
N PRO A 165 -8.22 -12.36 -4.28
CA PRO A 165 -9.51 -11.94 -4.83
C PRO A 165 -9.81 -10.45 -4.63
N ILE A 166 -9.61 -9.92 -3.42
CA ILE A 166 -9.86 -8.51 -3.10
C ILE A 166 -8.89 -7.58 -3.83
N VAL A 167 -7.58 -7.89 -3.82
CA VAL A 167 -6.59 -7.11 -4.57
C VAL A 167 -6.92 -7.09 -6.06
N HIS A 168 -7.44 -8.19 -6.61
CA HIS A 168 -7.88 -8.25 -8.00
C HIS A 168 -9.09 -7.35 -8.26
N LEU A 169 -10.09 -7.35 -7.38
CA LEU A 169 -11.27 -6.46 -7.49
C LEU A 169 -10.86 -4.99 -7.40
N LEU A 170 -10.06 -4.62 -6.41
CA LEU A 170 -9.54 -3.26 -6.24
C LEU A 170 -8.70 -2.82 -7.44
N SER A 171 -7.83 -3.71 -7.95
CA SER A 171 -7.00 -3.44 -9.13
C SER A 171 -7.84 -3.18 -10.38
N LYS A 172 -8.97 -3.89 -10.54
CA LYS A 172 -9.91 -3.64 -11.64
C LYS A 172 -10.60 -2.29 -11.53
N SER A 173 -10.82 -1.80 -10.31
CA SER A 173 -11.45 -0.50 -10.05
C SER A 173 -10.49 0.69 -10.13
N THR A 174 -9.19 0.46 -10.36
CA THR A 174 -8.20 1.53 -10.53
C THR A 174 -8.49 2.41 -11.77
N PRO A 175 -8.15 3.73 -11.74
CA PRO A 175 -8.53 4.68 -12.79
C PRO A 175 -8.07 4.30 -14.21
N GLN A 176 -6.91 3.66 -14.29
CA GLN A 176 -6.24 3.20 -15.51
C GLN A 176 -6.91 2.02 -16.25
N ARG A 177 -7.79 1.26 -15.58
CA ARG A 177 -8.44 0.07 -16.12
C ARG A 177 -9.94 0.29 -16.20
N CYS A 178 -10.42 1.01 -17.20
CA CYS A 178 -11.86 1.07 -17.53
C CYS A 178 -12.40 -0.24 -18.16
N GLN A 179 -11.83 -1.39 -17.82
CA GLN A 179 -12.24 -2.71 -18.34
C GLN A 179 -13.18 -3.39 -17.34
N ILE A 180 -14.45 -2.98 -17.39
CA ILE A 180 -15.53 -3.54 -16.56
C ILE A 180 -15.96 -4.94 -17.04
N ARG A 181 -15.42 -5.41 -18.17
CA ARG A 181 -15.76 -6.72 -18.76
C ARG A 181 -15.63 -7.83 -17.71
N SER A 182 -16.72 -8.56 -17.55
CA SER A 182 -16.84 -9.72 -16.68
C SER A 182 -16.66 -9.44 -15.18
N LEU A 183 -16.69 -8.18 -14.72
CA LEU A 183 -16.50 -7.84 -13.31
C LEU A 183 -17.55 -8.53 -12.44
N THR A 184 -18.81 -8.49 -12.82
CA THR A 184 -19.90 -9.16 -12.10
C THR A 184 -19.66 -10.66 -11.98
N MET A 185 -19.20 -11.31 -13.06
CA MET A 185 -18.92 -12.75 -13.04
C MET A 185 -17.75 -13.08 -12.10
N ILE A 186 -16.70 -12.25 -12.13
CA ILE A 186 -15.53 -12.41 -11.25
C ILE A 186 -15.93 -12.21 -9.78
N MET A 187 -16.67 -11.13 -9.49
CA MET A 187 -17.18 -10.84 -8.15
C MET A 187 -18.08 -11.97 -7.65
N LEU A 188 -19.01 -12.44 -8.49
CA LEU A 188 -19.92 -13.53 -8.15
C LEU A 188 -19.16 -14.83 -7.85
N ASN A 189 -18.15 -15.18 -8.65
CA ASN A 189 -17.32 -16.35 -8.39
C ASN A 189 -16.53 -16.21 -7.08
N TYR A 190 -15.97 -15.02 -6.81
CA TYR A 190 -15.26 -14.79 -5.56
C TYR A 190 -16.17 -14.77 -4.34
N CYS A 191 -17.33 -14.11 -4.40
CA CYS A 191 -18.30 -14.08 -3.31
C CYS A 191 -18.94 -15.46 -3.06
N LYS A 192 -18.96 -16.36 -4.05
CA LYS A 192 -19.37 -17.75 -3.82
C LYS A 192 -18.35 -18.50 -2.98
N VAL A 193 -17.07 -18.38 -3.32
CA VAL A 193 -15.98 -19.19 -2.75
C VAL A 193 -15.36 -18.59 -1.48
N HIS A 194 -15.42 -17.26 -1.31
CA HIS A 194 -14.67 -16.55 -0.29
C HIS A 194 -15.57 -15.61 0.54
N ASP A 195 -15.81 -15.97 1.81
CA ASP A 195 -16.70 -15.21 2.70
C ASP A 195 -16.24 -13.78 2.92
N HIS A 196 -14.95 -13.56 3.15
CA HIS A 196 -14.38 -12.23 3.30
C HIS A 196 -14.58 -11.32 2.07
N VAL A 197 -14.69 -11.89 0.87
CA VAL A 197 -15.00 -11.10 -0.35
C VAL A 197 -16.48 -10.73 -0.39
N PHE A 198 -17.36 -11.67 -0.01
CA PHE A 198 -18.79 -11.41 0.11
C PHE A 198 -19.06 -10.28 1.10
N GLU A 199 -18.51 -10.39 2.32
CA GLU A 199 -18.61 -9.36 3.36
C GLU A 199 -18.10 -8.01 2.84
N PHE A 200 -16.91 -7.99 2.23
CA PHE A 200 -16.34 -6.77 1.66
C PHE A 200 -17.26 -6.07 0.66
N VAL A 201 -17.79 -6.81 -0.32
CA VAL A 201 -18.64 -6.20 -1.37
C VAL A 201 -19.97 -5.75 -0.78
N LEU A 202 -20.60 -6.56 0.08
CA LEU A 202 -21.87 -6.22 0.72
C LEU A 202 -21.74 -4.95 1.57
N HIS A 203 -20.71 -4.89 2.42
CA HIS A 203 -20.43 -3.78 3.31
C HIS A 203 -20.03 -2.51 2.55
N ALA A 204 -19.25 -2.64 1.47
CA ALA A 204 -18.91 -1.52 0.59
C ALA A 204 -20.16 -0.95 -0.11
N LEU A 205 -21.07 -1.82 -0.59
CA LEU A 205 -22.32 -1.41 -1.21
C LEU A 205 -23.23 -0.71 -0.21
N LYS A 206 -23.43 -1.29 0.98
CA LYS A 206 -24.20 -0.67 2.06
C LYS A 206 -23.66 0.73 2.41
N CYS A 207 -22.34 0.84 2.58
CA CYS A 207 -21.67 2.12 2.87
C CYS A 207 -21.91 3.16 1.76
N SER A 208 -21.75 2.74 0.51
CA SER A 208 -21.96 3.57 -0.66
C SER A 208 -23.41 4.05 -0.77
N MET A 209 -24.39 3.17 -0.60
CA MET A 209 -25.82 3.53 -0.72
C MET A 209 -26.26 4.46 0.42
N LEU A 210 -25.76 4.27 1.64
CA LEU A 210 -26.02 5.19 2.76
C LEU A 210 -25.31 6.54 2.62
N GLY A 211 -24.35 6.68 1.70
CA GLY A 211 -23.46 7.84 1.63
C GLY A 211 -22.61 7.96 2.91
N ALA A 212 -22.25 6.83 3.52
CA ALA A 212 -21.62 6.79 4.83
C ALA A 212 -20.10 7.06 4.81
N TYR A 213 -19.53 7.29 3.63
CA TYR A 213 -18.17 7.80 3.46
C TYR A 213 -18.11 9.31 3.75
N ARG A 214 -17.00 9.77 4.35
CA ARG A 214 -16.78 11.20 4.60
C ARG A 214 -16.71 12.01 3.30
N GLY A 215 -17.47 13.10 3.26
CA GLY A 215 -17.56 14.01 2.11
C GLY A 215 -18.58 13.61 1.05
N CYS A 216 -19.27 12.48 1.20
CA CYS A 216 -20.37 12.09 0.32
C CYS A 216 -21.70 12.73 0.75
N LYS A 217 -22.60 12.92 -0.21
CA LYS A 217 -23.98 13.32 0.06
C LYS A 217 -24.80 12.09 0.46
N ARG A 218 -25.36 12.12 1.66
CA ARG A 218 -26.27 11.06 2.16
C ARG A 218 -27.66 11.21 1.54
N PRO A 219 -28.38 10.10 1.28
CA PRO A 219 -29.76 10.17 0.83
C PRO A 219 -30.68 10.57 2.00
N PRO A 220 -31.93 10.99 1.72
CA PRO A 220 -32.91 11.34 2.75
C PRO A 220 -33.19 10.21 3.74
N LEU A 221 -33.60 10.55 4.97
CA LEU A 221 -33.82 9.58 6.06
C LEU A 221 -34.73 8.41 5.66
N ARG A 222 -35.84 8.69 4.98
CA ARG A 222 -36.79 7.69 4.47
C ARG A 222 -36.12 6.61 3.61
N ILE A 223 -35.20 7.02 2.72
CA ILE A 223 -34.41 6.11 1.88
C ILE A 223 -33.41 5.35 2.74
N ARG A 224 -32.73 6.01 3.68
CA ARG A 224 -31.77 5.34 4.58
C ARG A 224 -32.43 4.25 5.40
N LYS A 225 -33.61 4.50 6.00
CA LYS A 225 -34.39 3.49 6.72
C LYS A 225 -34.63 2.25 5.87
N LYS A 226 -35.07 2.43 4.63
CA LYS A 226 -35.30 1.33 3.69
C LYS A 226 -34.00 0.61 3.32
N ILE A 227 -32.87 1.30 3.21
CA ILE A 227 -31.55 0.65 3.05
C ILE A 227 -31.24 -0.22 4.28
N TYR A 228 -31.40 0.27 5.51
CA TYR A 228 -31.20 -0.54 6.71
C TYR A 228 -32.09 -1.78 6.72
N GLU A 229 -33.38 -1.60 6.40
CA GLU A 229 -34.35 -2.69 6.32
C GLU A 229 -33.90 -3.77 5.33
N VAL A 230 -33.59 -3.37 4.09
CA VAL A 230 -33.15 -4.29 3.02
C VAL A 230 -31.88 -5.04 3.40
N PHE A 231 -30.84 -4.33 3.87
CA PHE A 231 -29.56 -4.97 4.19
C PHE A 231 -29.61 -5.81 5.47
N SER A 232 -30.49 -5.51 6.43
CA SER A 232 -30.68 -6.35 7.63
C SER A 232 -31.29 -7.72 7.30
N LYS A 233 -32.12 -7.79 6.24
CA LYS A 233 -32.78 -9.02 5.77
C LYS A 233 -31.98 -9.71 4.65
N MET A 234 -30.88 -9.11 4.18
CA MET A 234 -30.17 -9.59 3.00
C MET A 234 -29.30 -10.81 3.30
N SER A 235 -29.79 -11.98 2.91
CA SER A 235 -28.99 -13.20 2.92
C SER A 235 -27.91 -13.21 1.82
N ARG A 236 -26.88 -14.06 1.99
CA ARG A 236 -25.89 -14.31 0.93
C ARG A 236 -26.57 -14.76 -0.37
N LYS A 237 -27.56 -15.65 -0.30
CA LYS A 237 -28.28 -16.15 -1.48
C LYS A 237 -28.98 -15.01 -2.22
N SER A 238 -29.72 -14.16 -1.51
CA SER A 238 -30.40 -13.00 -2.11
C SER A 238 -29.41 -12.00 -2.71
N PHE A 239 -28.27 -11.77 -2.06
CA PHE A 239 -27.23 -10.88 -2.61
C PHE A 239 -26.55 -11.46 -3.87
N LEU A 240 -26.29 -12.77 -3.91
CA LEU A 240 -25.75 -13.42 -5.09
C LEU A 240 -26.72 -13.34 -6.28
N VAL A 241 -28.03 -13.49 -6.03
CA VAL A 241 -29.09 -13.29 -7.04
C VAL A 241 -29.12 -11.84 -7.51
N PHE A 242 -29.07 -10.88 -6.57
CA PHE A 242 -28.97 -9.46 -6.89
C PHE A 242 -27.79 -9.16 -7.83
N MET A 243 -26.60 -9.71 -7.57
CA MET A 243 -25.45 -9.50 -8.46
C MET A 243 -25.68 -10.04 -9.89
N GLN A 244 -26.54 -11.05 -10.07
CA GLN A 244 -26.87 -11.58 -11.41
C GLN A 244 -27.78 -10.64 -12.22
N SER A 245 -28.51 -9.71 -11.56
CA SER A 245 -29.46 -8.77 -12.16
C SER A 245 -28.82 -7.60 -12.92
N ARG A 246 -27.61 -7.78 -13.48
CA ARG A 246 -26.89 -6.81 -14.33
C ARG A 246 -26.47 -5.48 -13.66
N HIS A 247 -26.26 -5.45 -12.34
CA HIS A 247 -25.76 -4.26 -11.61
C HIS A 247 -24.23 -4.08 -11.69
N GLN A 248 -23.64 -4.30 -12.87
CA GLN A 248 -22.20 -4.33 -13.03
C GLN A 248 -21.56 -2.96 -12.80
N GLN A 249 -22.14 -1.89 -13.33
CA GLN A 249 -21.58 -0.54 -13.19
C GLN A 249 -21.71 -0.05 -11.76
N LEU A 250 -22.85 -0.32 -11.11
CA LEU A 250 -23.08 0.06 -9.72
C LEU A 250 -22.03 -0.55 -8.79
N LEU A 251 -21.79 -1.86 -8.90
CA LEU A 251 -20.76 -2.55 -8.11
C LEU A 251 -19.36 -2.02 -8.41
N PHE A 252 -19.09 -1.67 -9.67
CA PHE A 252 -17.81 -1.08 -10.05
C PHE A 252 -17.56 0.26 -9.38
N PHE A 253 -18.52 1.18 -9.43
CA PHE A 253 -18.41 2.49 -8.78
C PHE A 253 -18.44 2.40 -7.25
N THR A 254 -19.16 1.44 -6.70
CA THR A 254 -19.12 1.12 -5.26
C THR A 254 -17.71 0.78 -4.79
N ILE A 255 -17.01 -0.10 -5.52
CA ILE A 255 -15.61 -0.45 -5.20
C ILE A 255 -14.69 0.75 -5.43
N LYS A 256 -14.98 1.65 -6.37
CA LYS A 256 -14.22 2.90 -6.56
C LYS A 256 -14.37 3.87 -5.39
N GLU A 257 -15.58 4.05 -4.83
CA GLU A 257 -15.77 4.83 -3.61
C GLU A 257 -14.98 4.23 -2.43
N TYR A 258 -15.00 2.90 -2.27
CA TYR A 258 -14.14 2.24 -1.28
C TYR A 258 -12.65 2.52 -1.53
N LEU A 259 -12.20 2.44 -2.79
CA LEU A 259 -10.81 2.69 -3.16
C LEU A 259 -10.37 4.11 -2.78
N ILE A 260 -11.25 5.10 -3.00
CA ILE A 260 -11.06 6.49 -2.59
C ILE A 260 -10.88 6.58 -1.08
N PHE A 261 -11.82 6.03 -0.32
CA PHE A 261 -11.76 5.96 1.14
C PHE A 261 -10.44 5.34 1.61
N ALA A 262 -10.12 4.13 1.14
CA ALA A 262 -8.93 3.40 1.57
C ALA A 262 -7.62 4.13 1.20
N THR A 263 -7.61 4.87 0.10
CA THR A 263 -6.43 5.66 -0.32
C THR A 263 -6.16 6.84 0.62
N LYS A 264 -7.20 7.46 1.20
CA LYS A 264 -7.03 8.53 2.20
C LYS A 264 -6.28 8.06 3.45
N HIS A 265 -6.36 6.76 3.77
CA HIS A 265 -5.63 6.16 4.88
C HIS A 265 -4.15 5.87 4.59
N ILE A 266 -3.70 6.03 3.34
CA ILE A 266 -2.28 5.93 2.95
C ILE A 266 -1.85 7.23 2.28
N PRO A 267 -1.53 8.29 3.04
CA PRO A 267 -1.22 9.62 2.48
C PRO A 267 -0.13 9.57 1.39
N ALA A 268 0.93 8.78 1.60
CA ALA A 268 2.01 8.63 0.62
C ALA A 268 1.52 8.01 -0.72
N LEU A 269 0.59 7.06 -0.67
CA LEU A 269 -0.02 6.51 -1.88
C LEU A 269 -0.91 7.56 -2.55
N ARG A 270 -1.73 8.27 -1.77
CA ARG A 270 -2.60 9.33 -2.29
C ARG A 270 -1.80 10.39 -3.06
N GLU A 271 -0.72 10.90 -2.47
CA GLU A 271 0.15 11.89 -3.13
C GLU A 271 0.74 11.37 -4.44
N GLU A 272 1.24 10.13 -4.46
CA GLU A 272 1.74 9.52 -5.70
C GLU A 272 0.63 9.35 -6.76
N LEU A 273 -0.60 9.03 -6.34
CA LEU A 273 -1.74 8.91 -7.25
C LEU A 273 -2.16 10.27 -7.81
N ILE A 274 -2.14 11.34 -7.01
CA ILE A 274 -2.41 12.71 -7.47
C ILE A 274 -1.42 13.09 -8.57
N VAL A 275 -0.13 12.85 -8.32
CA VAL A 275 0.94 13.19 -9.27
C VAL A 275 0.82 12.40 -10.58
N ARG A 276 0.39 11.13 -10.53
CA ARG A 276 0.46 10.21 -11.68
C ARG A 276 -0.86 9.97 -12.40
N TYR A 277 -2.00 10.14 -11.74
CA TYR A 277 -3.33 9.75 -12.24
C TYR A 277 -4.41 10.83 -12.10
N LYS A 278 -4.07 12.12 -11.97
CA LYS A 278 -5.09 13.17 -11.76
C LYS A 278 -6.12 12.74 -10.71
N TRP A 279 -5.62 12.21 -9.59
CA TRP A 279 -6.46 11.46 -8.65
C TRP A 279 -7.60 12.28 -8.09
N GLU A 280 -7.42 13.59 -7.94
CA GLU A 280 -8.47 14.51 -7.48
C GLU A 280 -9.66 14.55 -8.46
N ASP A 281 -9.42 14.62 -9.77
CA ASP A 281 -10.47 14.55 -10.80
C ASP A 281 -11.22 13.22 -10.74
N PHE A 282 -10.50 12.12 -10.46
CA PHE A 282 -11.08 10.80 -10.27
C PHE A 282 -11.96 10.76 -9.01
N GLU A 283 -11.44 11.28 -7.90
CA GLU A 283 -12.07 11.30 -6.59
C GLU A 283 -13.38 12.12 -6.64
N GLN A 284 -13.32 13.33 -7.18
CA GLN A 284 -14.47 14.21 -7.36
C GLN A 284 -15.53 13.57 -8.26
N ARG A 285 -15.11 13.00 -9.40
CA ARG A 285 -16.04 12.40 -10.36
C ARG A 285 -16.74 11.19 -9.80
N VAL A 286 -16.03 10.27 -9.13
CA VAL A 286 -16.67 9.08 -8.55
C VAL A 286 -17.65 9.50 -7.46
N THR A 287 -17.24 10.41 -6.58
CA THR A 287 -18.08 10.93 -5.48
C THR A 287 -19.35 11.60 -6.01
N SER A 288 -19.21 12.55 -6.94
CA SER A 288 -20.37 13.25 -7.53
C SER A 288 -21.30 12.30 -8.29
N THR A 289 -20.73 11.31 -9.00
CA THR A 289 -21.50 10.29 -9.74
C THR A 289 -22.34 9.47 -8.77
N MET A 290 -21.75 9.02 -7.67
CA MET A 290 -22.45 8.20 -6.70
C MET A 290 -23.43 9.01 -5.83
N ASP A 291 -23.17 10.30 -5.61
CA ASP A 291 -24.17 11.22 -5.05
C ASP A 291 -25.42 11.31 -5.94
N SER A 292 -25.25 11.36 -7.27
CA SER A 292 -26.37 11.28 -8.20
C SER A 292 -27.09 9.93 -8.14
N VAL A 293 -26.35 8.81 -8.02
CA VAL A 293 -26.98 7.49 -7.84
C VAL A 293 -27.83 7.44 -6.58
N ARG A 294 -27.32 7.95 -5.45
CA ARG A 294 -28.07 8.03 -4.20
C ARG A 294 -29.34 8.88 -4.32
N ALA A 295 -29.31 9.93 -5.14
CA ALA A 295 -30.48 10.76 -5.44
C ALA A 295 -31.51 10.09 -6.36
N MET A 296 -31.13 9.04 -7.09
CA MET A 296 -32.01 8.25 -7.96
C MET A 296 -32.74 7.10 -7.22
N LEU A 297 -32.41 6.85 -5.95
CA LEU A 297 -33.06 5.79 -5.17
C LEU A 297 -34.51 6.17 -4.84
N SER A 298 -35.44 5.22 -5.03
CA SER A 298 -36.85 5.36 -4.68
C SER A 298 -37.23 4.47 -3.50
N GLU A 299 -38.33 4.79 -2.81
CA GLU A 299 -38.81 4.01 -1.66
C GLU A 299 -39.42 2.67 -2.06
N ASP A 300 -40.03 2.60 -3.24
CA ASP A 300 -40.79 1.43 -3.70
C ASP A 300 -39.90 0.19 -3.92
N ASP A 301 -38.72 0.39 -4.52
CA ASP A 301 -37.73 -0.68 -4.70
C ASP A 301 -36.30 -0.11 -4.78
N ILE A 302 -35.64 -0.02 -3.62
CA ILE A 302 -34.26 0.43 -3.51
C ILE A 302 -33.29 -0.48 -4.29
N MET A 303 -33.62 -1.76 -4.45
CA MET A 303 -32.73 -2.73 -5.08
C MET A 303 -32.94 -2.85 -6.59
N ALA A 304 -34.01 -2.26 -7.14
CA ALA A 304 -34.22 -2.18 -8.59
C ALA A 304 -33.20 -1.27 -9.31
N PHE A 305 -32.70 -0.23 -8.62
CA PHE A 305 -31.76 0.75 -9.18
C PHE A 305 -32.18 1.26 -10.58
N VAL A 306 -33.45 1.63 -10.73
CA VAL A 306 -34.05 2.01 -12.00
C VAL A 306 -33.26 3.15 -12.66
N GLY A 307 -32.78 2.91 -13.89
CA GLY A 307 -32.01 3.90 -14.66
C GLY A 307 -30.54 4.08 -14.25
N VAL A 308 -30.11 3.57 -13.09
CA VAL A 308 -28.75 3.76 -12.55
C VAL A 308 -27.69 3.14 -13.46
N GLU A 309 -27.89 1.91 -13.94
CA GLU A 309 -26.93 1.24 -14.84
C GLU A 309 -26.73 1.99 -16.16
N ARG A 310 -27.82 2.55 -16.72
CA ARG A 310 -27.76 3.36 -17.94
C ARG A 310 -26.99 4.66 -17.71
N PHE A 311 -27.23 5.32 -16.57
CA PHE A 311 -26.51 6.52 -16.16
C PHE A 311 -25.02 6.24 -15.95
N LEU A 312 -24.65 5.23 -15.16
CA LEU A 312 -23.24 4.91 -14.92
C LEU A 312 -22.50 4.47 -16.19
N THR A 313 -23.19 3.76 -17.10
CA THR A 313 -22.64 3.40 -18.41
C THR A 313 -22.31 4.64 -19.25
N SER A 314 -23.16 5.67 -19.26
CA SER A 314 -22.89 6.90 -20.01
C SER A 314 -21.70 7.67 -19.42
N ILE A 315 -21.63 7.79 -18.09
CA ILE A 315 -20.50 8.40 -17.39
C ILE A 315 -19.18 7.70 -17.72
N ASN A 316 -19.17 6.36 -17.74
CA ASN A 316 -17.96 5.59 -18.01
C ASN A 316 -17.49 5.71 -19.47
N ARG A 317 -18.41 5.88 -20.44
CA ARG A 317 -18.05 6.11 -21.86
C ARG A 317 -17.33 7.45 -22.08
N MET A 318 -17.59 8.44 -21.24
CA MET A 318 -16.95 9.76 -21.32
C MET A 318 -15.51 9.79 -20.76
N GLN A 319 -14.92 8.65 -20.36
CA GLN A 319 -13.60 8.59 -19.71
C GLN A 319 -12.43 7.99 -20.54
N PRO A 320 -12.33 8.14 -21.88
CA PRO A 320 -11.39 7.32 -22.67
C PRO A 320 -9.90 7.61 -22.43
N HIS A 321 -9.52 8.74 -21.81
CA HIS A 321 -8.11 9.18 -21.77
C HIS A 321 -7.60 9.69 -20.42
N LEU A 322 -8.41 9.66 -19.36
CA LEU A 322 -8.09 10.39 -18.13
C LEU A 322 -6.88 9.83 -17.36
N TYR A 323 -6.50 8.56 -17.55
CA TYR A 323 -5.63 7.88 -16.58
C TYR A 323 -4.59 6.94 -17.21
N ARG A 324 -3.83 7.40 -18.22
CA ARG A 324 -2.65 6.63 -18.67
C ARG A 324 -1.53 6.74 -17.62
N PRO A 325 -1.06 5.62 -17.04
CA PRO A 325 0.05 5.65 -16.08
C PRO A 325 1.29 6.29 -16.71
N ARG A 326 1.86 7.29 -16.03
CA ARG A 326 3.26 7.64 -16.30
C ARG A 326 4.14 6.48 -15.84
N LYS A 327 4.57 5.63 -16.79
CA LYS A 327 5.45 4.50 -16.47
C LYS A 327 6.83 4.94 -15.99
N HIS A 328 7.33 6.07 -16.51
CA HIS A 328 8.67 6.57 -16.23
C HIS A 328 8.65 8.07 -15.97
N ALA A 329 9.60 8.56 -15.17
CA ALA A 329 9.84 9.99 -15.04
C ALA A 329 10.27 10.58 -16.39
N PHE A 330 9.92 11.84 -16.64
CA PHE A 330 10.23 12.54 -17.89
C PHE A 330 11.73 12.50 -18.24
N CYS A 331 12.61 12.64 -17.24
CA CYS A 331 14.06 12.52 -17.42
C CYS A 331 14.49 11.17 -18.00
N ARG A 332 13.86 10.05 -17.60
CA ARG A 332 14.16 8.73 -18.15
C ARG A 332 13.68 8.57 -19.58
N VAL A 333 12.54 9.18 -19.92
CA VAL A 333 12.06 9.20 -21.30
C VAL A 333 13.03 9.97 -22.18
N LEU A 334 13.48 11.14 -21.72
CA LEU A 334 14.51 11.91 -22.44
C LEU A 334 15.81 11.12 -22.59
N MET A 335 16.33 10.53 -21.51
CA MET A 335 17.54 9.70 -21.60
C MET A 335 17.38 8.55 -22.59
N HIS A 336 16.25 7.83 -22.55
CA HIS A 336 15.97 6.73 -23.48
C HIS A 336 15.95 7.21 -24.95
N GLU A 337 15.28 8.34 -25.24
CA GLU A 337 15.26 8.86 -26.62
C GLU A 337 16.64 9.39 -27.04
N CYS A 338 17.43 9.96 -26.13
CA CYS A 338 18.82 10.35 -26.43
C CYS A 338 19.70 9.13 -26.73
N GLU A 339 19.60 8.07 -25.93
CA GLU A 339 20.34 6.82 -26.13
C GLU A 339 19.93 6.13 -27.44
N HIS A 340 18.63 6.16 -27.76
CA HIS A 340 18.12 5.62 -29.02
C HIS A 340 18.66 6.41 -30.22
N HIS A 341 18.71 7.74 -30.13
CA HIS A 341 19.26 8.59 -31.18
C HIS A 341 20.77 8.35 -31.40
N ASP A 342 21.56 8.28 -30.32
CA ASP A 342 22.99 7.94 -30.39
C ASP A 342 23.21 6.55 -31.01
N ASP A 343 22.40 5.56 -30.63
CA ASP A 343 22.47 4.20 -31.18
C ASP A 343 22.24 4.19 -32.71
N LEU A 344 21.31 4.99 -33.22
CA LEU A 344 21.04 5.12 -34.66
C LEU A 344 22.21 5.73 -35.41
N LEU A 345 22.92 6.68 -34.80
CA LEU A 345 24.06 7.36 -35.40
C LEU A 345 25.39 6.62 -35.17
N GLY A 346 25.39 5.51 -34.44
CA GLY A 346 26.63 4.82 -34.08
C GLY A 346 27.52 5.68 -33.17
N LEU A 347 26.94 6.58 -32.36
CA LEU A 347 27.66 7.46 -31.46
C LEU A 347 27.65 6.88 -30.04
N ALA A 348 28.75 7.08 -29.33
CA ALA A 348 28.86 6.84 -27.90
C ALA A 348 29.30 8.14 -27.26
N SER A 349 28.75 8.40 -26.09
CA SER A 349 28.93 9.68 -25.44
C SER A 349 29.15 9.49 -23.95
N GLY A 350 30.25 10.08 -23.49
CA GLY A 350 30.64 10.06 -22.10
C GLY A 350 29.80 10.98 -21.21
N ARG A 351 30.33 11.20 -20.00
CA ARG A 351 29.77 12.16 -19.05
C ARG A 351 30.09 13.59 -19.53
N HIS A 352 29.05 14.40 -19.71
CA HIS A 352 29.23 15.81 -20.06
C HIS A 352 29.91 16.59 -18.93
N GLN A 353 30.73 17.60 -19.27
CA GLN A 353 31.49 18.41 -18.32
C GLN A 353 30.62 19.13 -17.27
N HIS A 354 29.39 19.51 -17.61
CA HIS A 354 28.49 20.21 -16.69
C HIS A 354 27.68 19.28 -15.78
N PHE A 355 27.78 17.96 -15.93
CA PHE A 355 26.98 17.01 -15.15
C PHE A 355 27.14 17.21 -13.65
N ASP A 356 28.38 17.36 -13.17
CA ASP A 356 28.68 17.50 -11.73
C ASP A 356 28.08 18.77 -11.15
N LEU A 357 28.25 19.90 -11.84
CA LEU A 357 27.67 21.17 -11.45
C LEU A 357 26.14 21.09 -11.41
N MET A 358 25.51 20.55 -12.46
CA MET A 358 24.07 20.36 -12.51
C MET A 358 23.56 19.49 -11.35
N TYR A 359 24.26 18.39 -11.03
CA TYR A 359 23.90 17.53 -9.91
C TYR A 359 24.02 18.26 -8.57
N GLN A 360 25.10 19.01 -8.35
CA GLN A 360 25.30 19.82 -7.14
C GLN A 360 24.23 20.90 -6.96
N MET A 361 23.81 21.55 -8.05
CA MET A 361 22.68 22.49 -8.03
C MET A 361 21.38 21.77 -7.69
N LEU A 362 21.13 20.63 -8.33
CA LEU A 362 19.90 19.86 -8.17
C LEU A 362 19.68 19.38 -6.73
N ILE A 363 20.72 18.88 -6.04
CA ILE A 363 20.57 18.36 -4.67
C ILE A 363 20.24 19.43 -3.62
N ARG A 364 20.46 20.72 -3.93
CA ARG A 364 20.14 21.85 -3.05
C ARG A 364 18.66 22.27 -3.14
N GLU A 365 17.98 21.88 -4.21
CA GLU A 365 16.56 22.19 -4.41
C GLU A 365 15.67 21.06 -3.90
N PRO A 366 14.47 21.36 -3.37
CA PRO A 366 13.47 20.34 -3.08
C PRO A 366 13.08 19.55 -4.33
N LEU A 367 12.46 18.39 -4.13
CA LEU A 367 12.00 17.56 -5.24
C LEU A 367 10.81 18.24 -5.93
N LYS A 368 11.04 18.76 -7.14
CA LYS A 368 10.08 19.40 -8.04
C LYS A 368 10.28 18.85 -9.45
N PRO A 369 9.34 19.01 -10.41
CA PRO A 369 9.56 18.66 -11.81
C PRO A 369 10.92 19.16 -12.32
N MET A 370 11.54 18.40 -13.23
CA MET A 370 12.90 18.67 -13.71
C MET A 370 13.03 20.13 -14.21
N PRO A 371 13.96 20.94 -13.67
CA PRO A 371 14.03 22.38 -13.93
C PRO A 371 14.68 22.67 -15.28
N LEU A 372 13.87 22.64 -16.34
CA LEU A 372 14.34 22.81 -17.72
C LEU A 372 14.83 24.24 -17.99
N GLU A 373 14.38 25.21 -17.21
CA GLU A 373 14.77 26.61 -17.30
C GLU A 373 16.28 26.79 -17.04
N TRP A 374 16.90 25.91 -16.27
CA TRP A 374 18.33 25.95 -15.96
C TRP A 374 19.21 25.74 -17.17
N LEU A 375 18.70 25.13 -18.24
CA LEU A 375 19.43 24.97 -19.50
C LEU A 375 19.88 26.31 -20.09
N SER A 376 19.22 27.42 -19.74
CA SER A 376 19.63 28.78 -20.13
C SER A 376 21.00 29.18 -19.57
N LEU A 377 21.39 28.62 -18.40
CA LEU A 377 22.70 28.84 -17.79
C LEU A 377 23.83 28.09 -18.52
N PHE A 378 23.47 27.20 -19.44
CA PHE A 378 24.38 26.35 -20.19
C PHE A 378 24.24 26.60 -21.70
N ASN A 379 23.93 27.84 -22.10
CA ASN A 379 23.86 28.29 -23.51
C ASN A 379 22.88 27.50 -24.40
N VAL A 380 21.86 26.84 -23.84
CA VAL A 380 20.79 26.24 -24.64
C VAL A 380 19.82 27.33 -25.09
N SER A 381 19.44 27.30 -26.38
CA SER A 381 18.54 28.30 -26.96
C SER A 381 17.17 28.33 -26.26
N LYS A 382 16.60 29.55 -26.15
CA LYS A 382 15.30 29.76 -25.51
C LYS A 382 14.17 28.97 -26.18
N ASP A 383 14.22 28.78 -27.49
CA ASP A 383 13.24 27.99 -28.25
C ASP A 383 13.27 26.50 -27.83
N THR A 384 14.47 25.90 -27.76
CA THR A 384 14.67 24.54 -27.26
C THR A 384 14.10 24.38 -25.85
N ILE A 385 14.38 25.33 -24.94
CA ILE A 385 13.88 25.31 -23.56
C ILE A 385 12.35 25.35 -23.51
N GLN A 386 11.71 26.27 -24.24
CA GLN A 386 10.25 26.41 -24.25
C GLN A 386 9.56 25.16 -24.81
N LYS A 387 10.10 24.58 -25.90
CA LYS A 387 9.61 23.31 -26.46
C LYS A 387 9.72 22.18 -25.44
N MET A 388 10.85 22.06 -24.74
CA MET A 388 11.03 21.05 -23.69
C MET A 388 10.05 21.22 -22.53
N ILE A 389 9.80 22.45 -22.07
CA ILE A 389 8.81 22.73 -21.02
C ILE A 389 7.41 22.31 -21.50
N GLY A 390 7.06 22.63 -22.75
CA GLY A 390 5.82 22.17 -23.39
C GLY A 390 5.71 20.65 -23.43
N PHE A 391 6.79 19.95 -23.80
CA PHE A 391 6.83 18.48 -23.78
C PHE A 391 6.74 17.90 -22.38
N GLN A 392 7.40 18.50 -21.38
CA GLN A 392 7.28 18.06 -20.00
C GLN A 392 5.84 18.21 -19.50
N LYS A 393 5.18 19.36 -19.76
CA LYS A 393 3.77 19.58 -19.41
C LYS A 393 2.84 18.60 -20.13
N THR A 394 3.05 18.37 -21.42
CA THR A 394 2.23 17.46 -22.25
C THR A 394 2.43 16.00 -21.83
N TYR A 395 3.68 15.57 -21.63
CA TYR A 395 4.02 14.24 -21.13
C TYR A 395 3.44 14.02 -19.73
N ASN A 396 3.55 15.02 -18.87
CA ASN A 396 2.98 14.95 -17.54
C ASN A 396 1.45 14.83 -17.59
N THR A 397 0.78 15.51 -18.53
CA THR A 397 -0.69 15.49 -18.62
C THR A 397 -1.23 14.24 -19.31
N THR A 398 -0.55 13.75 -20.35
CA THR A 398 -1.09 12.74 -21.28
C THR A 398 -0.28 11.44 -21.37
N GLY A 399 0.96 11.44 -20.89
CA GLY A 399 1.93 10.35 -21.09
C GLY A 399 2.43 10.18 -22.52
N SER A 400 2.09 11.07 -23.46
CA SER A 400 2.46 10.97 -24.88
C SER A 400 3.95 11.20 -25.12
N ARG A 401 4.57 10.35 -25.95
CA ARG A 401 6.01 10.37 -26.28
C ARG A 401 6.33 10.79 -27.72
N SER A 402 5.34 10.79 -28.62
CA SER A 402 5.57 10.81 -30.07
C SER A 402 6.35 12.03 -30.58
N THR A 403 6.18 13.19 -29.93
CA THR A 403 6.85 14.43 -30.33
C THR A 403 8.27 14.58 -29.81
N ILE A 404 8.64 13.85 -28.74
CA ILE A 404 9.96 13.99 -28.10
C ILE A 404 11.05 13.44 -29.01
N ARG A 405 10.82 12.32 -29.68
CA ARG A 405 11.81 11.67 -30.54
C ARG A 405 12.25 12.57 -31.70
N ALA A 406 11.30 13.12 -32.43
CA ALA A 406 11.58 14.01 -33.56
C ALA A 406 12.33 15.26 -33.12
N PHE A 407 11.96 15.81 -31.96
CA PHE A 407 12.64 16.95 -31.38
C PHE A 407 14.10 16.65 -31.02
N ILE A 408 14.36 15.55 -30.30
CA ILE A 408 15.72 15.14 -29.92
C ILE A 408 16.61 14.95 -31.14
N GLY A 409 16.10 14.36 -32.21
CA GLY A 409 16.85 14.17 -33.45
C GLY A 409 17.15 15.47 -34.23
N GLY A 410 16.47 16.57 -33.93
CA GLY A 410 16.70 17.88 -34.53
C GLY A 410 17.59 18.82 -33.71
N LEU A 411 18.04 18.41 -32.52
CA LEU A 411 18.89 19.24 -31.67
C LEU A 411 20.32 19.31 -32.19
N LYS A 412 20.94 20.48 -32.05
CA LYS A 412 22.40 20.62 -32.22
C LYS A 412 23.11 19.76 -31.18
N ARG A 413 24.27 19.22 -31.54
CA ARG A 413 25.00 18.27 -30.69
C ARG A 413 25.32 18.83 -29.30
N GLU A 414 25.74 20.09 -29.24
CA GLU A 414 26.03 20.76 -27.97
C GLU A 414 24.80 20.86 -27.06
N GLU A 415 23.65 21.33 -27.57
CA GLU A 415 22.40 21.38 -26.80
C GLU A 415 21.92 19.99 -26.37
N PHE A 416 22.03 19.01 -27.27
CA PHE A 416 21.66 17.61 -27.01
C PHE A 416 22.41 17.04 -25.79
N GLU A 417 23.73 17.27 -25.73
CA GLU A 417 24.60 16.79 -24.66
C GLU A 417 24.23 17.40 -23.30
N ILE A 418 23.95 18.70 -23.28
CA ILE A 418 23.59 19.47 -22.09
C ILE A 418 22.21 19.04 -21.56
N VAL A 419 21.24 18.87 -22.47
CA VAL A 419 19.90 18.33 -22.15
C VAL A 419 20.00 16.95 -21.52
N ARG A 420 20.80 16.06 -22.11
CA ARG A 420 21.01 14.71 -21.56
C ARG A 420 21.72 14.75 -20.21
N ALA A 421 22.71 15.63 -20.03
CA ALA A 421 23.41 15.80 -18.77
C ALA A 421 22.46 16.18 -17.63
N LEU A 422 21.57 17.16 -17.88
CA LEU A 422 20.54 17.57 -16.92
C LEU A 422 19.59 16.42 -16.60
N ALA A 423 19.12 15.70 -17.63
CA ALA A 423 18.22 14.55 -17.44
C ALA A 423 18.87 13.43 -16.60
N ARG A 424 20.15 13.13 -16.84
CA ARG A 424 20.92 12.14 -16.07
C ARG A 424 21.17 12.60 -14.63
N ALA A 425 21.52 13.87 -14.43
CA ALA A 425 21.74 14.44 -13.10
C ALA A 425 20.42 14.44 -12.29
N TYR A 426 19.31 14.78 -12.93
CA TYR A 426 17.99 14.73 -12.32
C TYR A 426 17.55 13.29 -12.03
N ASP A 427 17.80 12.33 -12.92
CA ASP A 427 17.53 10.91 -12.65
C ASP A 427 18.31 10.40 -11.42
N ARG A 428 19.56 10.84 -11.24
CA ARG A 428 20.36 10.56 -10.04
C ARG A 428 19.71 11.13 -8.78
N LYS A 429 19.29 12.41 -8.80
CA LYS A 429 18.60 13.06 -7.67
C LYS A 429 17.34 12.28 -7.25
N ILE A 430 16.52 11.85 -8.20
CA ILE A 430 15.24 11.22 -7.86
C ILE A 430 15.38 9.77 -7.38
N ASN A 431 16.46 9.07 -7.77
CA ASN A 431 16.67 7.63 -7.51
C ASN A 431 17.61 7.31 -6.35
N VAL A 432 18.24 8.32 -5.75
CA VAL A 432 19.12 8.17 -4.60
C VAL A 432 18.56 8.97 -3.43
N ARG A 433 18.01 8.28 -2.43
CA ARG A 433 17.40 8.91 -1.26
C ARG A 433 17.75 8.15 0.00
N MET A 434 17.90 8.89 1.10
CA MET A 434 18.07 8.31 2.43
C MET A 434 16.80 8.57 3.24
N PHE A 435 16.32 7.54 3.92
CA PHE A 435 15.21 7.65 4.87
C PHE A 435 15.72 7.26 6.25
N THR A 436 15.51 8.13 7.24
CA THR A 436 15.84 7.85 8.63
C THR A 436 14.84 6.85 9.20
N LEU A 437 15.34 5.85 9.91
CA LEU A 437 14.54 4.83 10.57
C LEU A 437 14.11 5.28 11.97
N PRO A 438 12.98 4.78 12.49
CA PRO A 438 12.59 4.99 13.87
C PRO A 438 13.67 4.52 14.86
N THR A 439 13.84 5.25 15.96
CA THR A 439 14.89 5.00 16.97
C THR A 439 14.93 3.54 17.44
N HIS A 440 13.79 2.92 17.69
CA HIS A 440 13.71 1.52 18.14
C HIS A 440 14.22 0.51 17.11
N ILE A 441 14.13 0.81 15.81
CA ILE A 441 14.73 -0.02 14.74
C ILE A 441 16.25 0.20 14.70
N THR A 442 16.69 1.45 14.82
CA THR A 442 18.11 1.81 14.86
C THR A 442 18.85 1.13 16.01
N VAL A 443 18.27 1.15 17.22
CA VAL A 443 18.82 0.45 18.39
C VAL A 443 19.00 -1.04 18.10
N ARG A 444 18.01 -1.68 17.46
CA ARG A 444 18.09 -3.10 17.10
C ARG A 444 19.13 -3.38 16.03
N GLN A 445 19.28 -2.51 15.03
CA GLN A 445 20.38 -2.61 14.06
C GLN A 445 21.74 -2.55 14.77
N ILE A 446 21.93 -1.62 15.69
CA ILE A 446 23.16 -1.48 16.47
C ILE A 446 23.43 -2.75 17.28
N GLN A 447 22.43 -3.26 18.01
CA GLN A 447 22.56 -4.51 18.78
C GLN A 447 22.93 -5.69 17.88
N ALA A 448 22.27 -5.84 16.72
CA ALA A 448 22.54 -6.91 15.79
C ALA A 448 23.94 -6.83 15.16
N LEU A 449 24.44 -5.61 14.89
CA LEU A 449 25.80 -5.35 14.42
C LEU A 449 26.84 -5.66 15.50
N ARG A 450 26.63 -5.20 16.74
CA ARG A 450 27.50 -5.54 17.88
C ARG A 450 27.65 -7.05 18.03
N GLN A 451 26.53 -7.76 18.01
CA GLN A 451 26.51 -9.23 18.07
C GLN A 451 27.19 -9.88 16.86
N MET A 452 27.05 -9.31 15.67
CA MET A 452 27.68 -9.84 14.45
C MET A 452 29.20 -9.70 14.46
N HIS A 453 29.71 -8.62 15.05
CA HIS A 453 31.13 -8.30 15.11
C HIS A 453 31.79 -8.61 16.46
N ASN A 454 31.06 -9.24 17.39
CA ASN A 454 31.50 -9.54 18.77
C ASN A 454 32.00 -8.30 19.54
N VAL A 455 31.37 -7.15 19.33
CA VAL A 455 31.64 -5.90 20.08
C VAL A 455 30.78 -5.90 21.35
N ARG A 456 31.36 -5.62 22.52
CA ARG A 456 30.61 -5.64 23.79
C ARG A 456 29.69 -4.42 23.90
N ASP A 457 28.69 -4.49 24.76
CA ASP A 457 27.86 -3.32 25.05
C ASP A 457 28.70 -2.24 25.74
N GLY A 458 28.49 -0.98 25.35
CA GLY A 458 29.28 0.17 25.83
C GLY A 458 30.56 0.47 25.04
N GLU A 459 31.13 -0.50 24.32
CA GLU A 459 32.31 -0.25 23.45
C GLU A 459 31.91 0.54 22.19
N GLU A 460 32.82 1.33 21.63
CA GLU A 460 32.54 2.07 20.38
C GLU A 460 32.49 1.11 19.17
N LEU A 461 31.48 1.26 18.30
CA LEU A 461 31.47 0.53 17.03
C LEU A 461 32.45 1.19 16.07
N HIS A 462 33.36 0.40 15.48
CA HIS A 462 34.25 0.89 14.43
C HIS A 462 33.44 1.53 13.28
N HIS A 463 33.87 2.70 12.81
CA HIS A 463 33.14 3.53 11.84
C HIS A 463 32.85 2.85 10.48
N THR A 464 33.54 1.76 10.16
CA THR A 464 33.27 0.95 8.95
C THR A 464 32.11 -0.04 9.13
N ILE A 465 31.71 -0.35 10.36
CA ILE A 465 30.61 -1.26 10.65
C ILE A 465 29.29 -0.59 10.23
N GLY A 466 28.47 -1.32 9.48
CA GLY A 466 27.22 -0.79 8.93
C GLY A 466 27.41 0.21 7.76
N THR A 467 28.66 0.46 7.35
CA THR A 467 28.99 1.27 6.18
C THR A 467 29.14 0.39 4.95
N THR A 468 28.56 0.81 3.83
CA THR A 468 28.60 0.14 2.54
C THR A 468 29.11 1.06 1.45
N LEU A 469 29.42 0.50 0.29
CA LEU A 469 29.85 1.25 -0.89
C LEU A 469 28.78 1.19 -1.98
N ILE A 470 28.65 2.29 -2.71
CA ILE A 470 27.83 2.35 -3.92
C ILE A 470 28.63 2.94 -5.08
N CYS A 471 28.40 2.38 -6.27
CA CYS A 471 28.91 2.97 -7.51
C CYS A 471 27.78 3.75 -8.17
N MET A 472 27.95 5.05 -8.28
CA MET A 472 26.92 5.93 -8.83
C MET A 472 26.85 5.89 -10.37
N GLU A 473 27.92 5.45 -11.02
CA GLU A 473 27.97 5.37 -12.48
C GLU A 473 27.30 4.09 -13.00
N CYS A 474 27.70 2.91 -12.52
CA CYS A 474 27.02 1.66 -12.87
C CYS A 474 25.78 1.36 -12.02
N GLN A 475 25.40 2.27 -11.12
CA GLN A 475 24.19 2.19 -10.29
C GLN A 475 24.12 0.90 -9.46
N GLN A 476 25.26 0.44 -8.92
CA GLN A 476 25.35 -0.78 -8.14
C GLN A 476 25.61 -0.56 -6.66
N PHE A 477 24.82 -1.25 -5.84
CA PHE A 477 25.12 -1.48 -4.42
C PHE A 477 26.21 -2.55 -4.31
N LYS A 478 27.30 -2.25 -3.60
CA LYS A 478 28.47 -3.14 -3.52
C LYS A 478 28.44 -4.07 -2.32
N GLY A 479 27.70 -3.75 -1.26
CA GLY A 479 27.60 -4.63 -0.10
C GLY A 479 26.94 -5.96 -0.43
N PHE A 480 27.38 -7.04 0.23
CA PHE A 480 26.70 -8.33 0.10
C PHE A 480 25.30 -8.26 0.73
N VAL A 481 24.28 -8.36 -0.13
CA VAL A 481 22.88 -8.31 0.29
C VAL A 481 22.40 -9.73 0.63
N ALA A 482 21.95 -9.93 1.86
CA ALA A 482 21.27 -11.15 2.29
C ALA A 482 19.84 -11.18 1.73
N TYR A 483 19.49 -12.27 1.06
CA TYR A 483 18.14 -12.52 0.57
C TYR A 483 17.82 -14.01 0.52
N ARG A 484 16.53 -14.35 0.63
CA ARG A 484 16.01 -15.72 0.57
C ARG A 484 15.22 -15.90 -0.71
N THR A 485 15.56 -16.94 -1.47
CA THR A 485 14.73 -17.47 -2.55
C THR A 485 13.90 -18.64 -2.03
N ALA A 486 12.91 -19.10 -2.80
CA ALA A 486 12.11 -20.27 -2.43
C ALA A 486 12.97 -21.53 -2.15
N LYS A 487 14.14 -21.64 -2.78
CA LYS A 487 15.01 -22.84 -2.69
C LYS A 487 16.27 -22.64 -1.84
N LYS A 488 16.76 -21.40 -1.68
CA LYS A 488 18.09 -21.15 -1.11
C LYS A 488 18.20 -19.80 -0.40
N ILE A 489 18.98 -19.78 0.68
CA ILE A 489 19.44 -18.58 1.38
C ILE A 489 20.76 -18.11 0.76
N HIS A 490 20.86 -16.83 0.42
CA HIS A 490 22.06 -16.23 -0.17
C HIS A 490 22.71 -15.24 0.80
N ASN A 491 24.04 -15.22 0.82
CA ASN A 491 24.88 -14.17 1.43
C ASN A 491 24.66 -13.90 2.93
N ILE A 492 24.06 -14.83 3.69
CA ILE A 492 23.84 -14.63 5.14
C ILE A 492 25.15 -14.60 5.94
N HIS A 493 26.21 -15.22 5.41
CA HIS A 493 27.55 -15.25 6.00
C HIS A 493 28.58 -14.49 5.17
N ALA A 494 28.14 -13.76 4.13
CA ALA A 494 29.06 -12.99 3.29
C ALA A 494 29.36 -11.66 3.98
N TYR A 495 30.65 -11.37 4.15
CA TYR A 495 31.14 -10.10 4.70
C TYR A 495 31.88 -9.34 3.61
N GLY A 496 31.90 -8.00 3.71
CA GLY A 496 32.65 -7.14 2.80
C GLY A 496 31.84 -6.64 1.61
N GLN A 497 32.56 -6.34 0.54
CA GLN A 497 32.06 -5.64 -0.64
C GLN A 497 32.37 -6.44 -1.91
N ALA A 498 31.44 -6.48 -2.85
CA ALA A 498 31.57 -7.23 -4.09
C ALA A 498 32.19 -6.38 -5.20
N ARG A 499 33.22 -6.92 -5.87
CA ARG A 499 33.85 -6.32 -7.06
C ARG A 499 34.30 -4.87 -6.83
N VAL A 500 35.10 -4.66 -5.78
CA VAL A 500 35.74 -3.39 -5.43
C VAL A 500 37.24 -3.53 -5.66
N LEU A 501 37.84 -2.57 -6.36
CA LEU A 501 39.29 -2.43 -6.50
C LEU A 501 39.77 -1.48 -5.41
N VAL A 502 40.95 -1.73 -4.86
CA VAL A 502 41.61 -0.84 -3.90
C VAL A 502 42.88 -0.38 -4.59
N ASP A 503 43.12 0.93 -4.60
CA ASP A 503 44.41 1.48 -5.03
C ASP A 503 45.39 1.36 -3.87
N ASP A 504 46.50 0.68 -4.12
CA ASP A 504 47.50 0.36 -3.11
C ASP A 504 48.21 1.63 -2.58
N ASN A 505 48.19 2.73 -3.33
CA ASN A 505 48.90 3.95 -2.95
C ASN A 505 48.11 4.83 -1.97
N ASP A 506 46.81 4.99 -2.20
CA ASP A 506 45.97 5.93 -1.44
C ASP A 506 44.82 5.25 -0.66
N GLY A 507 44.65 3.93 -0.85
CA GLY A 507 43.58 3.15 -0.23
C GLY A 507 42.18 3.50 -0.73
N LYS A 508 42.05 4.29 -1.80
CA LYS A 508 40.75 4.61 -2.39
C LYS A 508 40.15 3.38 -3.05
N MET A 509 38.82 3.32 -3.00
CA MET A 509 38.07 2.17 -3.46
C MET A 509 37.30 2.50 -4.73
N TYR A 510 37.55 1.73 -5.79
CA TYR A 510 36.98 1.92 -7.12
C TYR A 510 36.09 0.74 -7.52
N CYS A 511 35.22 0.95 -8.52
CA CYS A 511 34.35 -0.12 -8.99
C CYS A 511 35.11 -1.09 -9.90
N GLY A 512 35.35 -2.31 -9.43
CA GLY A 512 35.97 -3.39 -10.22
C GLY A 512 35.01 -4.14 -11.14
N LYS A 513 33.77 -3.67 -11.30
CA LYS A 513 32.81 -4.33 -12.16
C LYS A 513 33.16 -4.00 -13.62
N ARG A 514 33.78 -4.95 -14.32
CA ARG A 514 33.67 -4.98 -15.78
C ARG A 514 32.22 -5.28 -16.10
N CYS A 515 31.52 -4.40 -16.81
CA CYS A 515 30.25 -4.80 -17.39
C CYS A 515 30.54 -6.01 -18.29
N ASP A 516 30.07 -7.19 -17.90
CA ASP A 516 30.31 -8.44 -18.62
C ASP A 516 29.75 -8.33 -20.06
N LYS A 517 30.38 -9.02 -21.03
CA LYS A 517 30.11 -8.95 -22.49
C LYS A 517 28.62 -8.77 -22.80
N VAL A 518 28.31 -7.91 -23.78
CA VAL A 518 26.95 -7.82 -24.34
C VAL A 518 26.53 -9.25 -24.68
N ASP A 519 25.42 -9.72 -24.12
CA ASP A 519 25.02 -11.12 -24.14
C ASP A 519 25.31 -11.78 -25.49
N LYS A 520 25.93 -12.96 -25.44
CA LYS A 520 25.73 -14.00 -26.46
C LYS A 520 24.23 -14.27 -26.51
N LYS A 521 23.46 -13.47 -27.25
CA LYS A 521 22.13 -13.88 -27.69
C LYS A 521 22.33 -15.24 -28.34
N ARG A 522 21.68 -16.28 -27.82
CA ARG A 522 21.49 -17.53 -28.58
C ARG A 522 21.06 -17.10 -29.98
N HIS A 523 21.84 -17.47 -30.99
CA HIS A 523 21.46 -17.33 -32.38
C HIS A 523 20.06 -17.90 -32.51
N THR A 524 19.06 -17.02 -32.58
CA THR A 524 17.73 -17.41 -33.02
C THR A 524 17.85 -17.29 -34.51
N GLU A 525 17.99 -18.42 -35.19
CA GLU A 525 18.10 -18.52 -36.64
C GLU A 525 16.99 -17.67 -37.27
N SER A 526 17.38 -16.48 -37.71
CA SER A 526 16.53 -15.55 -38.45
C SER A 526 17.02 -15.66 -39.89
N TYR A 527 16.10 -15.85 -40.83
CA TYR A 527 16.37 -16.14 -42.24
C TYR A 527 17.39 -15.17 -42.86
N GLU A 528 18.32 -15.70 -43.66
CA GLU A 528 19.49 -14.98 -44.21
C GLU A 528 19.16 -13.70 -45.00
N TRP A 529 17.96 -13.58 -45.58
CA TRP A 529 17.57 -12.43 -46.38
C TRP A 529 17.07 -11.21 -45.55
N GLU A 530 16.62 -11.40 -44.30
CA GLU A 530 16.35 -10.28 -43.36
C GLU A 530 17.64 -9.73 -42.72
N VAL A 531 18.77 -10.41 -42.88
CA VAL A 531 20.05 -10.06 -42.25
C VAL A 531 20.83 -9.04 -43.06
N ALA A 532 20.78 -9.08 -44.41
CA ALA A 532 21.71 -8.31 -45.24
C ALA A 532 21.43 -6.78 -45.30
N VAL A 533 20.17 -6.35 -45.30
CA VAL A 533 19.81 -4.91 -45.42
C VAL A 533 19.90 -4.16 -44.08
N ASP A 534 19.85 -4.88 -42.95
CA ASP A 534 19.85 -4.34 -41.59
C ASP A 534 21.15 -4.67 -40.81
N ALA A 535 22.12 -5.37 -41.43
CA ALA A 535 23.37 -5.76 -40.77
C ALA A 535 24.26 -4.57 -40.40
N CYS A 536 24.39 -3.59 -41.30
CA CYS A 536 25.23 -2.41 -41.05
C CYS A 536 24.68 -1.58 -39.89
N GLU A 537 23.36 -1.29 -39.89
CA GLU A 537 22.71 -0.53 -38.82
C GLU A 537 22.76 -1.30 -37.48
N LYS A 538 22.55 -2.63 -37.51
CA LYS A 538 22.72 -3.49 -36.33
C LYS A 538 24.14 -3.45 -35.77
N GLU A 539 25.17 -3.51 -36.62
CA GLU A 539 26.56 -3.48 -36.18
C GLU A 539 26.96 -2.09 -35.66
N MET A 540 26.50 -1.00 -36.28
CA MET A 540 26.69 0.36 -35.76
C MET A 540 26.05 0.53 -34.37
N ARG A 541 24.80 0.07 -34.19
CA ARG A 541 24.11 0.08 -32.88
C ARG A 541 24.83 -0.76 -31.84
N LYS A 542 25.41 -1.91 -32.23
CA LYS A 542 26.17 -2.78 -31.35
C LYS A 542 27.49 -2.14 -30.93
N SER A 543 28.24 -1.59 -31.89
CA SER A 543 29.48 -0.84 -31.65
C SER A 543 29.26 0.36 -30.72
N ALA A 544 28.17 1.12 -30.92
CA ALA A 544 27.81 2.24 -30.03
C ALA A 544 27.54 1.77 -28.59
N LYS A 545 26.82 0.66 -28.41
CA LYS A 545 26.57 0.07 -27.08
C LYS A 545 27.84 -0.42 -26.41
N GLU A 546 28.76 -1.01 -27.17
CA GLU A 546 30.06 -1.46 -26.66
C GLU A 546 30.93 -0.28 -26.22
N ARG A 547 31.04 0.77 -27.05
CA ARG A 547 31.77 2.00 -26.69
C ARG A 547 31.20 2.69 -25.45
N ARG A 548 29.87 2.88 -25.36
CA ARG A 548 29.23 3.45 -24.15
C ARG A 548 29.53 2.65 -22.89
N LYS A 549 29.62 1.34 -23.03
CA LYS A 549 29.92 0.42 -21.93
C LYS A 549 31.38 0.49 -21.51
N GLU A 550 32.30 0.62 -22.46
CA GLU A 550 33.73 0.86 -22.18
C GLU A 550 33.96 2.19 -21.48
N GLU A 551 33.34 3.26 -21.96
CA GLU A 551 33.36 4.58 -21.31
C GLU A 551 32.80 4.49 -19.88
N MET A 552 31.68 3.82 -19.69
CA MET A 552 31.10 3.62 -18.34
C MET A 552 32.02 2.78 -17.44
N ASN A 553 32.67 1.74 -17.97
CA ASN A 553 33.64 0.94 -17.21
C ASN A 553 34.87 1.80 -16.82
N SER A 554 35.35 2.64 -17.73
CA SER A 554 36.45 3.57 -17.48
C SER A 554 36.08 4.56 -16.37
N LEU A 555 34.90 5.18 -16.43
CA LEU A 555 34.37 6.04 -15.38
C LEU A 555 34.20 5.31 -14.03
N CYS A 556 33.76 4.05 -14.05
CA CYS A 556 33.64 3.23 -12.84
C CYS A 556 34.99 2.95 -12.19
N ALA A 557 36.04 2.78 -12.99
CA ALA A 557 37.39 2.51 -12.51
C ALA A 557 38.10 3.79 -12.02
N SER A 558 37.75 4.96 -12.53
CA SER A 558 38.39 6.24 -12.17
C SER A 558 37.70 7.01 -11.06
N ILE A 559 36.41 6.76 -10.81
CA ILE A 559 35.63 7.48 -9.79
C ILE A 559 35.55 6.66 -8.49
N GLU A 560 35.97 7.28 -7.38
CA GLU A 560 35.89 6.68 -6.05
C GLU A 560 34.44 6.31 -5.70
N LEU A 561 34.27 5.12 -5.11
CA LEU A 561 33.00 4.65 -4.60
C LEU A 561 32.53 5.49 -3.41
N GLN A 562 31.24 5.79 -3.37
CA GLN A 562 30.68 6.55 -2.25
C GLN A 562 30.44 5.64 -1.05
N LYS A 563 31.00 6.02 0.09
CA LYS A 563 30.77 5.40 1.41
C LYS A 563 29.45 5.89 1.99
N ILE A 564 28.62 4.97 2.45
CA ILE A 564 27.31 5.28 3.04
C ILE A 564 27.11 4.45 4.29
N SER A 565 26.84 5.10 5.42
CA SER A 565 26.36 4.41 6.62
C SER A 565 24.88 4.11 6.50
N LEU A 566 24.51 2.85 6.71
CA LEU A 566 23.11 2.41 6.74
C LEU A 566 22.59 2.19 8.17
N ILE A 567 23.38 2.51 9.19
CA ILE A 567 22.92 2.48 10.58
C ILE A 567 21.83 3.54 10.75
N GLY A 568 20.65 3.12 11.18
CA GLY A 568 19.49 3.99 11.37
C GLY A 568 18.91 4.54 10.06
N ASN A 569 19.28 3.98 8.91
CA ASN A 569 18.88 4.51 7.61
C ASN A 569 18.43 3.41 6.63
N VAL A 570 17.54 3.80 5.70
CA VAL A 570 17.20 3.03 4.50
C VAL A 570 17.63 3.84 3.29
N LEU A 571 18.48 3.25 2.46
CA LEU A 571 18.90 3.82 1.19
C LEU A 571 17.97 3.34 0.07
N GLN A 572 17.22 4.25 -0.54
CA GLN A 572 16.65 4.01 -1.86
C GLN A 572 17.72 4.27 -2.91
N PHE A 573 18.03 3.24 -3.68
CA PHE A 573 19.02 3.29 -4.75
C PHE A 573 18.48 2.58 -5.98
N TYR A 574 18.15 3.37 -7.01
CA TYR A 574 17.69 2.91 -8.33
C TYR A 574 16.59 1.83 -8.27
N GLY A 575 15.53 2.13 -7.51
CA GLY A 575 14.34 1.28 -7.39
C GLY A 575 14.45 0.14 -6.38
N SER A 576 15.57 0.01 -5.69
CA SER A 576 15.74 -0.92 -4.56
C SER A 576 15.91 -0.15 -3.26
N LEU A 577 15.34 -0.67 -2.17
CA LEU A 577 15.54 -0.16 -0.81
C LEU A 577 16.52 -1.07 -0.09
N TYR A 578 17.63 -0.51 0.39
CA TYR A 578 18.69 -1.21 1.09
C TYR A 578 18.79 -0.71 2.53
N THR A 579 18.97 -1.62 3.47
CA THR A 579 19.16 -1.27 4.88
C THR A 579 19.85 -2.41 5.61
N ILE A 580 20.14 -2.23 6.89
CA ILE A 580 20.69 -3.26 7.77
C ILE A 580 19.52 -4.03 8.40
N CYS A 581 19.61 -5.36 8.37
CA CYS A 581 18.65 -6.22 9.04
C CYS A 581 18.75 -6.01 10.57
N PRO A 582 17.70 -5.54 11.25
CA PRO A 582 17.72 -5.30 12.70
C PRO A 582 17.82 -6.58 13.53
N GLN A 583 17.78 -7.73 12.87
CA GLN A 583 17.82 -9.05 13.51
C GLN A 583 19.19 -9.74 13.41
N CYS A 584 19.95 -9.48 12.33
CA CYS A 584 21.23 -10.15 12.11
C CYS A 584 22.39 -9.23 11.71
N GLY A 585 22.16 -7.94 11.48
CA GLY A 585 23.21 -6.99 11.11
C GLY A 585 23.65 -7.06 9.64
N ASN A 586 23.17 -8.03 8.85
CA ASN A 586 23.49 -8.11 7.43
C ASN A 586 22.76 -7.02 6.63
N PHE A 587 23.40 -6.52 5.56
CA PHE A 587 22.71 -5.72 4.56
C PHE A 587 21.61 -6.54 3.90
N MET A 588 20.46 -5.92 3.68
CA MET A 588 19.29 -6.55 3.09
C MET A 588 18.62 -5.61 2.10
N LYS A 589 17.99 -6.20 1.09
CA LYS A 589 16.99 -5.51 0.28
C LYS A 589 15.67 -5.58 1.03
N TYR A 590 15.12 -4.42 1.39
CA TYR A 590 13.85 -4.33 2.09
C TYR A 590 12.76 -5.05 1.28
N ASN A 591 11.99 -5.88 1.97
CA ASN A 591 10.86 -6.60 1.41
C ASN A 591 9.69 -6.47 2.39
N PRO A 592 8.56 -5.85 1.99
CA PRO A 592 7.42 -5.66 2.88
C PRO A 592 6.77 -6.98 3.32
N LYS A 593 7.07 -8.10 2.66
CA LYS A 593 6.60 -9.43 3.08
C LYS A 593 7.33 -9.96 4.32
N HIS A 594 8.48 -9.37 4.67
CA HIS A 594 9.32 -9.83 5.78
C HIS A 594 9.18 -8.87 6.96
N MET A 595 7.98 -8.86 7.55
CA MET A 595 7.65 -8.06 8.73
C MET A 595 7.38 -9.01 9.91
N TYR A 596 8.13 -8.84 11.00
CA TYR A 596 7.95 -9.53 12.28
C TYR A 596 8.57 -8.66 13.38
N ASN A 597 7.73 -8.01 14.20
CA ASN A 597 8.17 -7.01 15.19
C ASN A 597 9.19 -6.03 14.59
N GLY A 598 8.92 -5.46 13.41
CA GLY A 598 9.90 -4.76 12.56
C GLY A 598 10.11 -5.49 11.24
N PHE A 599 11.15 -5.15 10.48
CA PHE A 599 11.50 -5.84 9.23
C PHE A 599 12.71 -6.74 9.38
N PHE A 600 12.88 -7.73 8.50
CA PHE A 600 14.03 -8.62 8.52
C PHE A 600 14.42 -9.11 7.12
N CYS A 601 15.62 -9.67 6.98
CA CYS A 601 16.17 -10.03 5.66
C CYS A 601 15.54 -11.28 5.02
N GLY A 602 14.62 -11.98 5.68
CA GLY A 602 14.08 -13.27 5.24
C GLY A 602 14.99 -14.48 5.50
N CYS A 603 16.30 -14.24 5.67
CA CYS A 603 17.31 -15.28 5.88
C CYS A 603 17.53 -15.58 7.37
N CYS A 604 17.33 -14.59 8.23
CA CYS A 604 17.69 -14.70 9.64
C CYS A 604 16.68 -15.47 10.49
N MET A 605 15.49 -15.80 9.96
CA MET A 605 14.48 -16.56 10.67
C MET A 605 14.25 -17.94 10.05
N GLU A 606 14.28 -18.96 10.90
CA GLU A 606 13.98 -20.35 10.58
C GLU A 606 12.97 -20.89 11.62
N ASN A 607 11.79 -21.29 11.14
CA ASN A 607 10.64 -21.70 11.96
C ASN A 607 10.30 -20.71 13.09
N GLY A 608 10.26 -19.41 12.77
CA GLY A 608 9.87 -18.36 13.73
C GLY A 608 10.97 -17.93 14.71
N HIS A 609 12.15 -18.55 14.67
CA HIS A 609 13.28 -18.20 15.54
C HIS A 609 14.47 -17.65 14.75
N LEU A 610 15.25 -16.76 15.38
CA LEU A 610 16.48 -16.26 14.79
C LEU A 610 17.49 -17.41 14.65
N PHE A 611 18.07 -17.60 13.46
CA PHE A 611 19.04 -18.66 13.23
C PHE A 611 20.22 -18.62 14.23
N ARG A 612 20.54 -17.44 14.78
CA ARG A 612 21.59 -17.23 15.80
C ARG A 612 21.17 -17.66 17.21
N THR A 613 19.87 -17.60 17.53
CA THR A 613 19.32 -18.08 18.82
C THR A 613 19.06 -19.57 18.80
N VAL A 614 18.79 -20.14 17.62
CA VAL A 614 18.66 -21.57 17.41
C VAL A 614 20.02 -22.24 17.62
N ARG A 615 20.09 -23.13 18.62
CA ARG A 615 21.27 -23.95 18.90
C ARG A 615 20.82 -25.38 19.08
N CYS A 616 21.68 -26.32 18.75
CA CYS A 616 21.47 -27.72 19.07
C CYS A 616 21.17 -27.82 20.58
N GLU A 617 20.03 -28.40 20.93
CA GLU A 617 19.58 -28.50 22.31
C GLU A 617 20.57 -29.30 23.17
N TRP A 618 21.32 -30.21 22.53
CA TRP A 618 22.35 -31.02 23.16
C TRP A 618 23.74 -30.36 23.14
N CYS A 619 24.39 -30.31 21.98
CA CYS A 619 25.80 -29.88 21.89
C CYS A 619 25.98 -28.36 21.73
N ARG A 620 24.89 -27.59 21.68
CA ARG A 620 24.87 -26.14 21.45
C ARG A 620 25.51 -25.66 20.13
N SER A 621 25.88 -26.58 19.22
CA SER A 621 26.32 -26.26 17.86
C SER A 621 25.24 -25.48 17.09
N ARG A 622 25.67 -24.61 16.18
CA ARG A 622 24.79 -23.79 15.31
C ARG A 622 24.70 -24.32 13.87
N GLN A 623 25.42 -25.39 13.55
CA GLN A 623 25.51 -25.89 12.17
C GLN A 623 24.56 -27.07 11.93
N HIS A 624 23.94 -27.08 10.74
CA HIS A 624 23.09 -28.18 10.23
C HIS A 624 22.03 -28.63 11.25
N LEU A 625 21.22 -27.68 11.71
CA LEU A 625 20.16 -27.92 12.69
C LEU A 625 18.88 -28.37 11.99
N GLU A 626 18.27 -29.43 12.53
CA GLU A 626 16.96 -29.91 12.12
C GLU A 626 15.97 -29.68 13.27
N ASN A 627 14.78 -29.17 12.95
CA ASN A 627 13.70 -28.98 13.93
C ASN A 627 12.98 -30.31 14.14
N ILE A 628 12.78 -30.69 15.40
CA ILE A 628 12.20 -31.95 15.82
C ILE A 628 11.06 -31.63 16.77
N GLN A 629 9.86 -32.14 16.47
CA GLN A 629 8.73 -32.07 17.38
C GLN A 629 8.99 -32.97 18.59
N VAL A 630 8.64 -32.49 19.77
CA VAL A 630 8.86 -33.20 21.04
C VAL A 630 7.66 -33.08 21.96
N ARG A 631 7.51 -34.06 22.85
CA ARG A 631 6.51 -34.04 23.92
C ARG A 631 7.13 -33.33 25.13
N GLY A 632 6.46 -32.30 25.68
CA GLY A 632 6.92 -31.56 26.86
C GLY A 632 6.51 -30.08 26.89
N THR A 633 7.19 -29.29 27.74
CA THR A 633 6.95 -27.84 27.91
C THR A 633 7.32 -26.98 26.70
N ARG A 634 8.01 -27.55 25.70
CA ARG A 634 8.30 -26.93 24.41
C ARG A 634 7.73 -27.82 23.31
N GLU A 635 7.15 -27.22 22.28
CA GLU A 635 6.56 -27.94 21.15
C GLU A 635 7.61 -28.50 20.17
N SER A 636 8.81 -27.91 20.14
CA SER A 636 9.93 -28.39 19.31
C SER A 636 11.30 -28.08 19.91
N ILE A 637 12.31 -28.85 19.51
CA ILE A 637 13.74 -28.58 19.75
C ILE A 637 14.51 -28.66 18.44
N TYR A 638 15.76 -28.19 18.46
CA TYR A 638 16.65 -28.30 17.31
C TYR A 638 17.84 -29.20 17.65
N LEU A 639 18.20 -30.12 16.76
CA LEU A 639 19.40 -30.96 16.89
C LEU A 639 20.29 -30.80 15.67
N CYS A 640 21.61 -30.73 15.87
CA CYS A 640 22.54 -30.77 14.74
C CYS A 640 22.63 -32.18 14.14
N LYS A 641 23.11 -32.29 12.90
CA LYS A 641 23.27 -33.58 12.19
C LYS A 641 24.00 -34.67 13.00
N SER A 642 24.95 -34.30 13.86
CA SER A 642 25.66 -35.27 14.72
C SER A 642 24.84 -35.72 15.94
N CYS A 643 23.92 -34.88 16.43
CA CYS A 643 23.00 -35.19 17.52
C CYS A 643 21.66 -35.75 17.04
N HIS A 644 21.29 -35.54 15.78
CA HIS A 644 20.08 -36.12 15.19
C HIS A 644 20.30 -37.59 14.80
N LYS A 645 20.44 -38.44 15.83
CA LYS A 645 20.77 -39.86 15.67
C LYS A 645 19.65 -40.62 14.95
N PRO A 646 19.98 -41.73 14.24
CA PRO A 646 18.98 -42.51 13.50
C PRO A 646 17.77 -42.95 14.33
N TRP A 647 17.97 -43.26 15.62
CA TRP A 647 16.87 -43.67 16.49
C TRP A 647 15.91 -42.53 16.87
N ILE A 648 16.35 -41.26 16.76
CA ILE A 648 15.47 -40.10 16.90
C ILE A 648 14.70 -39.91 15.58
N ARG A 649 15.39 -40.03 14.44
CA ARG A 649 14.80 -39.91 13.10
C ARG A 649 13.75 -40.96 12.79
N ASN A 650 13.99 -42.19 13.23
CA ASN A 650 13.15 -43.35 12.94
C ASN A 650 12.15 -43.65 14.07
N ALA A 651 11.98 -42.75 15.03
CA ALA A 651 10.98 -42.92 16.07
C ALA A 651 9.58 -42.86 15.44
N SER A 652 8.75 -43.86 15.73
CA SER A 652 7.36 -43.94 15.26
C SER A 652 6.43 -42.94 15.95
N SER A 653 6.86 -42.37 17.08
CA SER A 653 6.09 -41.41 17.87
C SER A 653 6.96 -40.21 18.28
N VAL A 654 6.28 -39.10 18.61
CA VAL A 654 6.93 -37.88 19.10
C VAL A 654 7.57 -38.16 20.46
N LEU A 655 8.90 -38.06 20.52
CA LEU A 655 9.69 -38.37 21.72
C LEU A 655 9.66 -37.21 22.73
N ASP A 656 9.76 -37.56 24.02
CA ASP A 656 9.94 -36.58 25.08
C ASP A 656 11.38 -36.00 25.07
N VAL A 657 11.53 -34.71 25.37
CA VAL A 657 12.85 -34.04 25.46
C VAL A 657 13.76 -34.75 26.45
N SER A 658 13.19 -35.26 27.55
CA SER A 658 13.91 -36.01 28.58
C SER A 658 14.54 -37.30 28.04
N ILE A 659 13.79 -38.06 27.23
CA ILE A 659 14.24 -39.29 26.57
C ILE A 659 15.36 -38.99 25.58
N ILE A 660 15.20 -37.95 24.76
CA ILE A 660 16.23 -37.52 23.80
C ILE A 660 17.53 -37.17 24.52
N ARG A 661 17.45 -36.40 25.62
CA ARG A 661 18.63 -36.02 26.42
C ARG A 661 19.29 -37.25 27.06
N LYS A 662 18.51 -38.20 27.59
CA LYS A 662 19.03 -39.44 28.17
C LYS A 662 19.77 -40.28 27.12
N GLY A 663 19.14 -40.54 25.98
CA GLY A 663 19.74 -41.35 24.92
C GLY A 663 20.99 -40.73 24.30
N LEU A 664 21.06 -39.39 24.20
CA LEU A 664 22.28 -38.70 23.76
C LEU A 664 23.40 -38.75 24.80
N ARG A 665 23.07 -38.65 26.09
CA ARG A 665 24.05 -38.79 27.20
C ARG A 665 24.65 -40.19 27.24
N GLU A 666 23.80 -41.21 27.13
CA GLU A 666 24.16 -42.62 27.19
C GLU A 666 24.63 -43.18 25.83
N LYS A 667 24.76 -42.32 24.81
CA LYS A 667 25.24 -42.67 23.46
C LYS A 667 24.48 -43.86 22.83
N TRP A 668 23.15 -43.89 22.97
CA TRP A 668 22.31 -44.95 22.42
C TRP A 668 22.50 -45.11 20.91
N LYS A 669 22.64 -46.37 20.46
CA LYS A 669 22.68 -46.74 19.04
C LYS A 669 21.27 -47.00 18.48
N ARG A 670 20.32 -47.42 19.32
CA ARG A 670 18.91 -47.70 19.01
C ARG A 670 18.04 -47.16 20.14
N LEU A 671 16.77 -46.87 19.85
CA LEU A 671 15.81 -46.49 20.87
C LEU A 671 15.63 -47.72 21.77
N GLN A 672 15.96 -47.59 23.05
CA GLN A 672 15.67 -48.68 23.99
C GLN A 672 14.15 -48.73 24.18
N SER A 673 13.58 -49.94 24.23
CA SER A 673 12.17 -50.11 24.57
C SER A 673 11.93 -49.44 25.91
N ILE A 674 11.19 -48.33 25.89
CA ILE A 674 10.69 -47.64 27.08
C ILE A 674 9.31 -48.20 27.37
#